data_AF-A0A8J9ZSE6-F1
#
_entry.id   AF-A0A8J9ZSE6-F1
#
_cell.length_a   1.000
_cell.length_b   1.000
_cell.length_c   1.000
_cell.angle_alpha   90.00
_cell.angle_beta   90.00
_cell.angle_gamma   90.00
#
_symmetry.space_group_name_H-M   'P 1'
#
loop_
_entity.id
_entity.type
_entity.pdbx_description
1 polymer ?
#
loop_
_entity_poly.entity_id
_entity_poly.type
_entity_poly.pdbx_seq_one_letter_code
_entity_poly.pdbx_strand_id
1 'polypeptide(L)'
;MILVSTTRMDFLLLFLLVVGQATLGRSCPKQCSCPGNSLDCGNRGLRAVPKGIPRNTERIDFEGNNITRIDKNDFAGLRNLRILQLLNNQISTIEKGAFQDLVSLERLRLNGNTLKSLPDLLFTNMPRIYRLDLSHNHIQVVTKKTFKGANKMKNLQLDNNRLSCIEDGALRGMKEMQVLTLNSNNLTTLSPGTIGQMPKLRTFRIANNELICDCHLSWLAEWLRMRPRLGLFTRCAAPALLSNVHVAELQRNEFLCNGVEDHLPKECVVNEMCPELCSCAGGIVDCRDKGLLGIPNDIPATATELRLEQNQIRSIPSKAFAQYKKLRRIDLSNNEISDIHEDAFYGLGYLNSLVLYGNKISTLPPKVFHGLFSLQLLLLNANRISCIQTDAFKDLHSLNLLSLYDNRIEMISKGTFDPLRNIQTLHLAQNPFMCDCNLRWLAQYLQDNPIETSGARCVMPRRLSRKRISQIKVHKFRCSMREGLIAPTARENVGVRKGSGQCKVDDDCPDRCICEGTVVDCTNRKLDSVPDVIPSYATELLLGENEIVKVHASGIFKKLPNLRKIDLRNNKIVEIEDDAFIGADGVTELLLTDNKLAAVNGSMFNGLTGLKSLMLRSNQISCVNNKTFAGLASVRLLSLYDNRISTVQPGAFDSLRSLATLNLLSNPFNCNCHLAWLSEWLRTKRVVTGNPRCYKPSYLREIPIQDIAVQDFKCDMDDENSCVPISHCPEMCTCTGTVVRCSRQNLTQFPKDIPRAVTELYLDMNQINIIPNLSHLKHLTRLDLSNNMISKISNNAIANLTQLSTLILSYNNLRCISPKAFAGLKALRILSLHGNQLSTIPQEAFKDLQSLSHIALGANPLYCDCHLVWLSDWVKKDFIEPGIAKCAGPKQTMADKLLLTAPSRNFVCSEEGPDVEILAKCKMCLSNLVTNPPPLPPT
;
A
#
# COMPACT_ATOMS: atom_id res chain seq x y z
N MET A 1 49.46 27.16 -46.37
CA MET A 1 48.37 27.76 -47.18
C MET A 1 47.03 27.40 -46.56
N ILE A 2 46.40 28.39 -45.92
CA ILE A 2 44.95 28.72 -45.87
C ILE A 2 43.91 27.61 -45.52
N LEU A 3 43.39 27.75 -44.29
CA LEU A 3 42.00 27.68 -43.75
C LEU A 3 41.02 26.50 -43.96
N VAL A 4 40.67 25.86 -42.82
CA VAL A 4 39.35 25.77 -42.13
C VAL A 4 38.14 24.99 -42.72
N SER A 5 37.58 24.12 -41.84
CA SER A 5 36.18 23.69 -41.62
C SER A 5 35.71 22.28 -42.06
N THR A 6 35.63 21.38 -41.06
CA THR A 6 34.44 20.60 -40.58
C THR A 6 33.12 20.69 -41.39
N THR A 7 32.26 19.68 -41.57
CA THR A 7 32.03 18.36 -40.91
C THR A 7 31.06 17.48 -41.72
N ARG A 8 31.17 16.15 -41.51
CA ARG A 8 30.40 14.99 -41.98
C ARG A 8 28.86 15.08 -41.88
N MET A 9 28.14 14.58 -42.90
CA MET A 9 26.90 13.81 -42.72
C MET A 9 26.51 13.01 -43.99
N ASP A 10 27.02 11.77 -44.16
CA ASP A 10 26.59 10.84 -45.22
C ASP A 10 26.87 9.39 -44.78
N PHE A 11 25.91 8.72 -44.15
CA PHE A 11 25.89 7.25 -43.97
C PHE A 11 24.47 6.77 -43.61
N LEU A 12 23.47 7.18 -44.41
CA LEU A 12 22.07 6.80 -44.22
C LEU A 12 21.43 6.38 -45.55
N LEU A 13 22.00 5.37 -46.22
CA LEU A 13 21.47 4.90 -47.51
C LEU A 13 21.74 3.42 -47.87
N LEU A 14 22.01 2.53 -46.91
CA LEU A 14 22.30 1.12 -47.22
C LEU A 14 21.77 0.06 -46.24
N PHE A 15 20.60 0.27 -45.66
CA PHE A 15 19.89 -0.78 -44.87
C PHE A 15 18.36 -0.73 -45.08
N LEU A 16 17.90 -0.70 -46.34
CA LEU A 16 16.47 -0.65 -46.69
C LEU A 16 16.00 -1.80 -47.61
N LEU A 17 16.64 -2.98 -47.54
CA LEU A 17 16.19 -4.18 -48.25
C LEU A 17 16.53 -5.45 -47.44
N VAL A 18 15.70 -5.78 -46.43
CA VAL A 18 15.20 -7.14 -46.04
C VAL A 18 14.31 -6.95 -44.80
N VAL A 19 13.07 -6.50 -44.99
CA VAL A 19 11.83 -7.04 -44.37
C VAL A 19 10.71 -6.66 -45.32
N GLY A 20 10.32 -7.60 -46.17
CA GLY A 20 9.19 -7.43 -47.08
C GLY A 20 7.87 -7.33 -46.31
N GLN A 21 7.13 -6.26 -46.60
CA GLN A 21 5.68 -6.09 -46.48
C GLN A 21 5.00 -6.56 -45.17
N ALA A 22 4.90 -5.64 -44.20
CA ALA A 22 3.76 -5.57 -43.31
C ALA A 22 3.08 -4.21 -43.50
N THR A 23 2.07 -4.18 -44.36
CA THR A 23 1.09 -3.09 -44.37
C THR A 23 0.56 -2.88 -42.96
N LEU A 24 0.48 -1.63 -42.50
CA LEU A 24 -0.17 -1.22 -41.26
C LEU A 24 -1.66 -1.62 -41.30
N GLY A 25 -1.95 -2.89 -41.00
CA GLY A 25 -3.30 -3.45 -41.01
C GLY A 25 -4.06 -2.97 -39.78
N ARG A 26 -5.11 -2.18 -39.99
CA ARG A 26 -6.17 -1.96 -39.00
C ARG A 26 -6.60 -3.31 -38.44
N SER A 27 -6.32 -3.57 -37.17
CA SER A 27 -6.68 -4.82 -36.50
C SER A 27 -8.19 -4.84 -36.24
N CYS A 28 -8.96 -5.18 -37.27
CA CYS A 28 -10.41 -5.40 -37.19
C CYS A 28 -10.66 -6.89 -36.89
N PRO A 29 -11.60 -7.25 -35.98
CA PRO A 29 -11.99 -8.64 -35.79
C PRO A 29 -12.44 -9.28 -37.11
N LYS A 30 -11.96 -10.50 -37.41
CA LYS A 30 -12.15 -11.16 -38.72
C LYS A 30 -13.62 -11.34 -39.15
N GLN A 31 -14.54 -11.39 -38.17
CA GLN A 31 -15.97 -11.59 -38.39
C GLN A 31 -16.74 -10.26 -38.51
N CYS A 32 -16.03 -9.13 -38.47
CA CYS A 32 -16.58 -7.78 -38.38
C CYS A 32 -16.03 -6.84 -39.45
N SER A 33 -16.76 -5.76 -39.70
CA SER A 33 -16.34 -4.65 -40.56
C SER A 33 -15.98 -3.44 -39.69
N CYS A 34 -14.91 -2.73 -40.02
CA CYS A 34 -14.45 -1.56 -39.25
C CYS A 34 -14.40 -0.28 -40.10
N PRO A 35 -15.55 0.30 -40.50
CA PRO A 35 -15.56 1.58 -41.21
C PRO A 35 -15.22 2.74 -40.26
N GLY A 36 -14.05 3.34 -40.44
CA GLY A 36 -13.57 4.47 -39.62
C GLY A 36 -13.36 4.06 -38.15
N ASN A 37 -14.03 4.75 -37.23
CA ASN A 37 -14.05 4.44 -35.79
C ASN A 37 -15.28 3.61 -35.37
N SER A 38 -15.99 2.99 -36.33
CA SER A 38 -17.14 2.13 -36.04
C SER A 38 -16.78 0.67 -36.28
N LEU A 39 -17.33 -0.22 -35.46
CA LEU A 39 -17.22 -1.67 -35.58
C LEU A 39 -18.63 -2.24 -35.82
N ASP A 40 -18.83 -2.89 -36.95
CA ASP A 40 -20.07 -3.55 -37.34
C ASP A 40 -19.90 -5.07 -37.40
N CYS A 41 -20.56 -5.73 -36.46
CA CYS A 41 -20.60 -7.17 -36.29
C CYS A 41 -22.06 -7.69 -36.27
N GLY A 42 -23.02 -6.92 -36.79
CA GLY A 42 -24.44 -7.27 -36.72
C GLY A 42 -24.79 -8.50 -37.57
N ASN A 43 -25.70 -9.35 -37.06
CA ASN A 43 -26.25 -10.52 -37.76
C ASN A 43 -25.20 -11.52 -38.27
N ARG A 44 -24.14 -11.77 -37.47
CA ARG A 44 -23.01 -12.65 -37.84
C ARG A 44 -23.03 -14.00 -37.10
N GLY A 45 -24.07 -14.28 -36.31
CA GLY A 45 -24.18 -15.53 -35.53
C GLY A 45 -23.15 -15.64 -34.40
N LEU A 46 -22.62 -14.52 -33.90
CA LEU A 46 -21.62 -14.50 -32.85
C LEU A 46 -22.19 -15.05 -31.54
N ARG A 47 -21.45 -15.93 -30.87
CA ARG A 47 -21.83 -16.50 -29.55
C ARG A 47 -21.21 -15.77 -28.37
N ALA A 48 -20.23 -14.91 -28.63
CA ALA A 48 -19.49 -14.11 -27.65
C ALA A 48 -18.94 -12.85 -28.33
N VAL A 49 -18.53 -11.87 -27.52
CA VAL A 49 -17.87 -10.65 -28.02
C VAL A 49 -16.51 -11.02 -28.64
N PRO A 50 -16.22 -10.62 -29.90
CA PRO A 50 -14.97 -10.98 -30.56
C PRO A 50 -13.78 -10.20 -29.97
N LYS A 51 -12.62 -10.87 -29.88
CA LYS A 51 -11.38 -10.27 -29.39
C LYS A 51 -10.75 -9.34 -30.44
N GLY A 52 -9.95 -8.38 -29.96
CA GLY A 52 -9.16 -7.49 -30.82
C GLY A 52 -9.92 -6.26 -31.31
N ILE A 53 -10.92 -5.78 -30.55
CA ILE A 53 -11.63 -4.53 -30.84
C ILE A 53 -10.62 -3.35 -30.80
N PRO A 54 -10.58 -2.48 -31.85
CA PRO A 54 -9.71 -1.31 -31.84
C PRO A 54 -10.00 -0.35 -30.68
N ARG A 55 -8.97 0.13 -30.00
CA ARG A 55 -9.12 0.99 -28.80
C ARG A 55 -9.75 2.36 -29.08
N ASN A 56 -9.67 2.84 -30.32
CA ASN A 56 -10.25 4.10 -30.77
C ASN A 56 -11.71 3.97 -31.25
N THR A 57 -12.34 2.79 -31.10
CA THR A 57 -13.72 2.56 -31.53
C THR A 57 -14.69 3.45 -30.76
N GLU A 58 -15.56 4.17 -31.48
CA GLU A 58 -16.59 5.06 -30.94
C GLU A 58 -17.99 4.45 -31.03
N ARG A 59 -18.22 3.54 -31.96
CA ARG A 59 -19.53 2.88 -32.18
C ARG A 59 -19.32 1.39 -32.40
N ILE A 60 -20.10 0.58 -31.69
CA ILE A 60 -20.09 -0.87 -31.84
C ILE A 60 -21.52 -1.34 -32.07
N ASP A 61 -21.69 -2.15 -33.12
CA ASP A 61 -22.93 -2.86 -33.43
C ASP A 61 -22.73 -4.38 -33.35
N PHE A 62 -23.43 -4.99 -32.38
CA PHE A 62 -23.53 -6.42 -32.16
C PHE A 62 -24.96 -6.95 -32.29
N GLU A 63 -25.87 -6.20 -32.93
CA GLU A 63 -27.27 -6.59 -33.10
C GLU A 63 -27.43 -7.97 -33.75
N GLY A 64 -28.48 -8.72 -33.36
CA GLY A 64 -28.94 -9.90 -34.10
C GLY A 64 -27.97 -11.08 -34.03
N ASN A 65 -27.24 -11.21 -32.92
CA ASN A 65 -26.29 -12.29 -32.69
C ASN A 65 -26.82 -13.26 -31.62
N ASN A 66 -26.00 -14.25 -31.25
CA ASN A 66 -26.32 -15.29 -30.28
C ASN A 66 -25.48 -15.17 -29.00
N ILE A 67 -25.17 -13.94 -28.59
CA ILE A 67 -24.34 -13.67 -27.41
C ILE A 67 -25.18 -13.94 -26.16
N THR A 68 -24.66 -14.76 -25.24
CA THR A 68 -25.39 -15.17 -24.02
C THR A 68 -24.93 -14.46 -22.75
N ARG A 69 -23.69 -13.96 -22.73
CA ARG A 69 -23.08 -13.27 -21.59
C ARG A 69 -22.13 -12.18 -22.03
N ILE A 70 -21.92 -11.20 -21.16
CA ILE A 70 -20.89 -10.17 -21.30
C ILE A 70 -19.92 -10.30 -20.13
N ASP A 71 -18.64 -10.52 -20.45
CA ASP A 71 -17.57 -10.68 -19.47
C ASP A 71 -16.83 -9.37 -19.21
N LYS A 72 -16.14 -9.29 -18.06
CA LYS A 72 -15.44 -8.09 -17.59
C LYS A 72 -14.44 -7.52 -18.61
N ASN A 73 -13.82 -8.40 -19.39
CA ASN A 73 -12.74 -8.05 -20.31
C ASN A 73 -13.20 -7.75 -21.73
N ASP A 74 -14.48 -7.99 -22.06
CA ASP A 74 -15.00 -7.88 -23.43
C ASP A 74 -14.88 -6.45 -24.00
N PHE A 75 -15.06 -5.45 -23.13
CA PHE A 75 -15.01 -4.03 -23.48
C PHE A 75 -13.87 -3.27 -22.77
N ALA A 76 -12.89 -3.99 -22.24
CA ALA A 76 -11.80 -3.39 -21.48
C ALA A 76 -11.00 -2.38 -22.31
N GLY A 77 -10.73 -1.21 -21.73
CA GLY A 77 -9.95 -0.14 -22.36
C GLY A 77 -10.66 0.66 -23.46
N LEU A 78 -11.93 0.40 -23.78
CA LEU A 78 -12.69 1.12 -24.83
C LEU A 78 -13.25 2.47 -24.35
N ARG A 79 -12.36 3.36 -23.91
CA ARG A 79 -12.72 4.65 -23.26
C ARG A 79 -13.41 5.65 -24.19
N ASN A 80 -13.25 5.49 -25.50
CA ASN A 80 -13.83 6.37 -26.53
C ASN A 80 -15.20 5.91 -27.03
N LEU A 81 -15.68 4.74 -26.58
CA LEU A 81 -16.94 4.19 -27.03
C LEU A 81 -18.11 5.09 -26.60
N ARG A 82 -18.94 5.50 -27.55
CA ARG A 82 -20.12 6.37 -27.36
C ARG A 82 -21.43 5.62 -27.56
N ILE A 83 -21.46 4.68 -28.51
CA ILE A 83 -22.67 3.92 -28.84
C ILE A 83 -22.34 2.43 -28.80
N LEU A 84 -23.10 1.67 -28.01
CA LEU A 84 -23.02 0.23 -27.94
C LEU A 84 -24.41 -0.38 -28.19
N GLN A 85 -24.53 -1.17 -29.25
CA GLN A 85 -25.75 -1.86 -29.65
C GLN A 85 -25.59 -3.36 -29.44
N LEU A 86 -26.40 -3.93 -28.55
CA LEU A 86 -26.42 -5.34 -28.17
C LEU A 86 -27.85 -5.90 -28.24
N LEU A 87 -28.73 -5.24 -29.00
CA LEU A 87 -30.12 -5.64 -29.12
C LEU A 87 -30.28 -6.98 -29.87
N ASN A 88 -31.40 -7.66 -29.64
CA ASN A 88 -31.75 -8.92 -30.31
C ASN A 88 -30.63 -9.97 -30.19
N ASN A 89 -30.26 -10.28 -28.96
CA ASN A 89 -29.29 -11.33 -28.59
C ASN A 89 -29.92 -12.27 -27.55
N GLN A 90 -29.13 -13.13 -26.92
CA GLN A 90 -29.58 -14.06 -25.85
C GLN A 90 -28.94 -13.73 -24.50
N ILE A 91 -28.62 -12.46 -24.26
CA ILE A 91 -27.84 -12.06 -23.09
C ILE A 91 -28.69 -12.27 -21.84
N SER A 92 -28.28 -13.19 -20.98
CA SER A 92 -28.93 -13.45 -19.69
C SER A 92 -28.15 -12.83 -18.52
N THR A 93 -26.82 -12.68 -18.66
CA THR A 93 -25.95 -12.17 -17.60
C THR A 93 -24.91 -11.16 -18.10
N ILE A 94 -24.72 -10.08 -17.34
CA ILE A 94 -23.63 -9.10 -17.52
C ILE A 94 -22.73 -9.19 -16.29
N GLU A 95 -21.44 -9.41 -16.46
CA GLU A 95 -20.49 -9.49 -15.34
C GLU A 95 -20.32 -8.11 -14.67
N LYS A 96 -20.13 -8.11 -13.35
CA LYS A 96 -19.88 -6.89 -12.59
C LYS A 96 -18.61 -6.20 -13.08
N GLY A 97 -18.73 -4.94 -13.46
CA GLY A 97 -17.61 -4.14 -13.96
C GLY A 97 -17.31 -4.30 -15.45
N ALA A 98 -18.11 -5.07 -16.21
CA ALA A 98 -17.93 -5.21 -17.66
C ALA A 98 -17.95 -3.87 -18.43
N PHE A 99 -18.62 -2.85 -17.89
CA PHE A 99 -18.67 -1.50 -18.48
C PHE A 99 -17.81 -0.46 -17.74
N GLN A 100 -16.89 -0.88 -16.86
CA GLN A 100 -16.15 0.04 -15.98
C GLN A 100 -15.30 1.08 -16.73
N ASP A 101 -14.81 0.74 -17.92
CA ASP A 101 -13.92 1.57 -18.75
C ASP A 101 -14.68 2.42 -19.77
N LEU A 102 -16.01 2.26 -19.90
CA LEU A 102 -16.85 2.91 -20.91
C LEU A 102 -17.22 4.36 -20.56
N VAL A 103 -16.22 5.17 -20.20
CA VAL A 103 -16.41 6.52 -19.62
C VAL A 103 -17.13 7.50 -20.57
N SER A 104 -16.99 7.30 -21.89
CA SER A 104 -17.61 8.14 -22.91
C SER A 104 -18.98 7.65 -23.41
N LEU A 105 -19.52 6.57 -22.83
CA LEU A 105 -20.73 5.94 -23.35
C LEU A 105 -21.93 6.86 -23.20
N GLU A 106 -22.66 7.05 -24.30
CA GLU A 106 -23.82 7.92 -24.40
C GLU A 106 -25.12 7.13 -24.59
N ARG A 107 -25.05 6.05 -25.38
CA ARG A 107 -26.21 5.24 -25.78
C ARG A 107 -25.90 3.76 -25.63
N LEU A 108 -26.76 3.06 -24.90
CA LEU A 108 -26.69 1.61 -24.71
C LEU A 108 -28.04 0.99 -25.08
N ARG A 109 -28.03 0.02 -26.00
CA ARG A 109 -29.22 -0.77 -26.34
C ARG A 109 -28.99 -2.23 -25.98
N LEU A 110 -29.86 -2.75 -25.13
CA LEU A 110 -29.88 -4.13 -24.62
C LEU A 110 -31.27 -4.76 -24.81
N ASN A 111 -32.13 -4.16 -25.64
CA ASN A 111 -33.49 -4.63 -25.84
C ASN A 111 -33.55 -5.96 -26.61
N GLY A 112 -34.57 -6.79 -26.36
CA GLY A 112 -34.70 -8.10 -27.01
C GLY A 112 -33.61 -9.06 -26.55
N ASN A 113 -33.42 -9.18 -25.24
CA ASN A 113 -32.50 -10.12 -24.58
C ASN A 113 -33.24 -10.85 -23.45
N THR A 114 -32.54 -11.64 -22.64
CA THR A 114 -33.12 -12.44 -21.55
C THR A 114 -32.67 -11.99 -20.16
N LEU A 115 -32.35 -10.69 -19.99
CA LEU A 115 -31.83 -10.16 -18.73
C LEU A 115 -32.90 -10.21 -17.63
N LYS A 116 -32.59 -10.88 -16.51
CA LYS A 116 -33.45 -10.92 -15.30
C LYS A 116 -33.19 -9.74 -14.35
N SER A 117 -31.97 -9.21 -14.38
CA SER A 117 -31.52 -8.07 -13.57
C SER A 117 -30.31 -7.40 -14.21
N LEU A 118 -29.91 -6.24 -13.68
CA LEU A 118 -28.63 -5.60 -14.00
C LEU A 118 -27.72 -5.64 -12.76
N PRO A 119 -26.40 -5.80 -12.93
CA PRO A 119 -25.45 -5.67 -11.83
C PRO A 119 -25.58 -4.34 -11.10
N ASP A 120 -25.53 -4.39 -9.76
CA ASP A 120 -25.49 -3.19 -8.92
C ASP A 120 -24.33 -2.27 -9.32
N LEU A 121 -24.60 -0.96 -9.37
CA LEU A 121 -23.59 0.09 -9.63
C LEU A 121 -22.97 0.05 -11.02
N LEU A 122 -23.56 -0.68 -11.98
CA LEU A 122 -23.07 -0.82 -13.35
C LEU A 122 -22.76 0.54 -14.03
N PHE A 123 -23.58 1.57 -13.76
CA PHE A 123 -23.47 2.88 -14.42
C PHE A 123 -22.61 3.92 -13.70
N THR A 124 -21.93 3.55 -12.61
CA THR A 124 -21.18 4.51 -11.77
C THR A 124 -20.09 5.25 -12.54
N ASN A 125 -19.45 4.59 -13.51
CA ASN A 125 -18.36 5.15 -14.32
C ASN A 125 -18.79 5.64 -15.70
N MET A 126 -20.10 5.76 -15.96
CA MET A 126 -20.64 6.19 -17.26
C MET A 126 -21.41 7.51 -17.14
N PRO A 127 -20.76 8.63 -16.79
CA PRO A 127 -21.45 9.90 -16.47
C PRO A 127 -22.14 10.56 -17.68
N ARG A 128 -21.80 10.13 -18.91
CA ARG A 128 -22.33 10.67 -20.17
C ARG A 128 -23.55 9.92 -20.70
N ILE A 129 -23.92 8.80 -20.08
CA ILE A 129 -25.03 7.98 -20.57
C ILE A 129 -26.34 8.75 -20.45
N TYR A 130 -27.06 8.91 -21.56
CA TYR A 130 -28.33 9.62 -21.59
C TYR A 130 -29.48 8.83 -22.24
N ARG A 131 -29.17 7.73 -22.94
CA ARG A 131 -30.19 6.85 -23.55
C ARG A 131 -29.88 5.38 -23.26
N LEU A 132 -30.85 4.71 -22.64
CA LEU A 132 -30.79 3.31 -22.28
C LEU A 132 -32.09 2.61 -22.68
N ASP A 133 -31.95 1.54 -23.47
CA ASP A 133 -33.07 0.71 -23.92
C ASP A 133 -32.90 -0.71 -23.38
N LEU A 134 -33.76 -1.09 -22.44
CA LEU A 134 -33.83 -2.39 -21.77
C LEU A 134 -35.17 -3.09 -22.06
N SER A 135 -35.92 -2.61 -23.03
CA SER A 135 -37.23 -3.17 -23.38
C SER A 135 -37.13 -4.63 -23.84
N HIS A 136 -38.21 -5.41 -23.73
CA HIS A 136 -38.23 -6.82 -24.15
C HIS A 136 -37.13 -7.65 -23.48
N ASN A 137 -37.14 -7.66 -22.14
CA ASN A 137 -36.26 -8.48 -21.30
C ASN A 137 -37.10 -9.17 -20.19
N HIS A 138 -36.46 -9.68 -19.15
CA HIS A 138 -37.12 -10.35 -18.03
C HIS A 138 -36.84 -9.65 -16.69
N ILE A 139 -36.59 -8.33 -16.71
CA ILE A 139 -36.22 -7.57 -15.52
C ILE A 139 -37.42 -7.51 -14.57
N GLN A 140 -37.19 -7.90 -13.31
CA GLN A 140 -38.26 -8.00 -12.29
C GLN A 140 -38.29 -6.83 -11.31
N VAL A 141 -37.14 -6.26 -10.97
CA VAL A 141 -37.02 -5.25 -9.91
C VAL A 141 -36.02 -4.16 -10.31
N VAL A 142 -36.32 -2.91 -9.95
CA VAL A 142 -35.39 -1.77 -10.02
C VAL A 142 -35.13 -1.24 -8.61
N THR A 143 -33.87 -1.30 -8.17
CA THR A 143 -33.43 -0.84 -6.85
C THR A 143 -32.73 0.51 -6.91
N LYS A 144 -32.48 1.13 -5.75
CA LYS A 144 -31.67 2.37 -5.61
C LYS A 144 -30.25 2.26 -6.18
N LYS A 145 -29.74 1.04 -6.37
CA LYS A 145 -28.39 0.78 -6.89
C LYS A 145 -28.37 0.52 -8.39
N THR A 146 -29.49 0.08 -8.98
CA THR A 146 -29.57 -0.33 -10.39
C THR A 146 -29.09 0.76 -11.34
N PHE A 147 -29.55 2.01 -11.15
CA PHE A 147 -29.20 3.14 -12.03
C PHE A 147 -28.35 4.22 -11.35
N LYS A 148 -27.72 3.90 -10.23
CA LYS A 148 -26.87 4.84 -9.51
C LYS A 148 -25.70 5.31 -10.40
N GLY A 149 -25.52 6.62 -10.51
CA GLY A 149 -24.49 7.25 -11.36
C GLY A 149 -24.99 7.74 -12.72
N ALA A 150 -26.15 7.25 -13.21
CA ALA A 150 -26.74 7.65 -14.50
C ALA A 150 -27.50 8.99 -14.43
N ASN A 151 -26.89 10.03 -13.88
CA ASN A 151 -27.56 11.29 -13.54
C ASN A 151 -27.94 12.14 -14.78
N LYS A 152 -27.36 11.86 -15.95
CA LYS A 152 -27.65 12.55 -17.22
C LYS A 152 -28.70 11.82 -18.08
N MET A 153 -29.41 10.84 -17.51
CA MET A 153 -30.43 10.07 -18.21
C MET A 153 -31.56 10.95 -18.76
N LYS A 154 -31.84 10.81 -20.06
CA LYS A 154 -32.91 11.51 -20.78
C LYS A 154 -33.96 10.55 -21.32
N ASN A 155 -33.57 9.32 -21.66
CA ASN A 155 -34.45 8.33 -22.28
C ASN A 155 -34.16 6.94 -21.70
N LEU A 156 -35.11 6.43 -20.91
CA LEU A 156 -35.08 5.11 -20.30
C LEU A 156 -36.29 4.30 -20.75
N GLN A 157 -36.04 3.19 -21.45
CA GLN A 157 -37.09 2.29 -21.94
C GLN A 157 -37.03 0.96 -21.23
N LEU A 158 -38.15 0.57 -20.61
CA LEU A 158 -38.32 -0.64 -19.81
C LEU A 158 -39.62 -1.39 -20.17
N ASP A 159 -40.21 -1.10 -21.33
CA ASP A 159 -41.42 -1.78 -21.81
C ASP A 159 -41.20 -3.29 -21.97
N ASN A 160 -42.25 -4.09 -21.84
CA ASN A 160 -42.22 -5.54 -22.05
C ASN A 160 -41.14 -6.23 -21.20
N ASN A 161 -41.19 -5.98 -19.89
CA ASN A 161 -40.38 -6.66 -18.88
C ASN A 161 -41.32 -7.37 -17.88
N ARG A 162 -40.80 -7.79 -16.73
CA ARG A 162 -41.57 -8.43 -15.66
C ARG A 162 -41.53 -7.60 -14.37
N LEU A 163 -41.41 -6.28 -14.50
CA LEU A 163 -41.20 -5.40 -13.36
C LEU A 163 -42.40 -5.47 -12.41
N SER A 164 -42.18 -5.98 -11.21
CA SER A 164 -43.19 -6.00 -10.14
C SER A 164 -43.03 -4.84 -9.16
N CYS A 165 -41.80 -4.29 -9.05
CA CYS A 165 -41.49 -3.24 -8.09
C CYS A 165 -40.36 -2.31 -8.58
N ILE A 166 -40.51 -1.01 -8.28
CA ILE A 166 -39.47 0.02 -8.42
C ILE A 166 -39.32 0.69 -7.05
N GLU A 167 -38.15 0.56 -6.43
CA GLU A 167 -37.91 1.12 -5.09
C GLU A 167 -38.08 2.64 -5.06
N ASP A 168 -38.60 3.15 -3.94
CA ASP A 168 -38.75 4.59 -3.77
C ASP A 168 -37.39 5.30 -3.86
N GLY A 169 -37.33 6.31 -4.75
CA GLY A 169 -36.12 7.08 -5.01
C GLY A 169 -35.08 6.41 -5.92
N ALA A 170 -35.35 5.22 -6.49
CA ALA A 170 -34.46 4.58 -7.45
C ALA A 170 -34.16 5.45 -8.69
N LEU A 171 -35.12 6.30 -9.07
CA LEU A 171 -35.01 7.22 -10.22
C LEU A 171 -34.83 8.70 -9.81
N ARG A 172 -34.70 9.01 -8.50
CA ARG A 172 -34.71 10.40 -7.97
C ARG A 172 -33.62 11.29 -8.58
N GLY A 173 -32.49 10.72 -8.96
CA GLY A 173 -31.36 11.45 -9.54
C GLY A 173 -31.56 11.90 -10.99
N MET A 174 -32.56 11.39 -11.70
CA MET A 174 -32.72 11.57 -13.16
C MET A 174 -33.51 12.83 -13.53
N LYS A 175 -33.02 14.01 -13.12
CA LYS A 175 -33.70 15.30 -13.34
C LYS A 175 -33.82 15.72 -14.81
N GLU A 176 -32.99 15.13 -15.68
CA GLU A 176 -32.96 15.40 -17.12
C GLU A 176 -33.91 14.50 -17.93
N MET A 177 -34.71 13.65 -17.27
CA MET A 177 -35.56 12.67 -17.92
C MET A 177 -36.59 13.32 -18.86
N GLN A 178 -36.69 12.81 -20.09
CA GLN A 178 -37.62 13.25 -21.13
C GLN A 178 -38.55 12.11 -21.56
N VAL A 179 -38.04 10.88 -21.62
CA VAL A 179 -38.78 9.69 -22.07
C VAL A 179 -38.59 8.59 -21.04
N LEU A 180 -39.69 8.15 -20.42
CA LEU A 180 -39.75 6.99 -19.52
C LEU A 180 -40.88 6.08 -19.97
N THR A 181 -40.58 4.83 -20.30
CA THR A 181 -41.59 3.88 -20.77
C THR A 181 -41.53 2.58 -19.97
N LEU A 182 -42.70 2.16 -19.46
CA LEU A 182 -42.93 1.07 -18.51
C LEU A 182 -44.13 0.19 -18.95
N ASN A 183 -44.56 0.25 -20.21
CA ASN A 183 -45.74 -0.49 -20.64
C ASN A 183 -45.51 -2.00 -20.54
N SER A 184 -46.60 -2.76 -20.32
CA SER A 184 -46.56 -4.23 -20.34
C SER A 184 -45.54 -4.77 -19.33
N ASN A 185 -45.76 -4.45 -18.07
CA ASN A 185 -45.01 -4.92 -16.90
C ASN A 185 -46.01 -5.43 -15.85
N ASN A 186 -45.54 -5.82 -14.65
CA ASN A 186 -46.35 -6.37 -13.58
C ASN A 186 -46.44 -5.43 -12.36
N LEU A 187 -46.37 -4.12 -12.59
CA LEU A 187 -46.35 -3.14 -11.50
C LEU A 187 -47.72 -3.05 -10.84
N THR A 188 -47.75 -3.18 -9.52
CA THR A 188 -48.98 -3.02 -8.73
C THR A 188 -49.16 -1.61 -8.18
N THR A 189 -48.08 -0.88 -7.96
CA THR A 189 -48.13 0.50 -7.45
C THR A 189 -46.90 1.29 -7.88
N LEU A 190 -46.91 2.61 -7.64
CA LEU A 190 -45.78 3.51 -7.82
C LEU A 190 -45.72 4.53 -6.69
N SER A 191 -44.50 4.89 -6.27
CA SER A 191 -44.31 5.96 -5.29
C SER A 191 -44.25 7.35 -5.96
N PRO A 192 -44.66 8.42 -5.27
CA PRO A 192 -44.48 9.79 -5.77
C PRO A 192 -43.01 10.12 -6.06
N GLY A 193 -42.09 9.51 -5.31
CA GLY A 193 -40.65 9.67 -5.48
C GLY A 193 -40.09 9.05 -6.78
N THR A 194 -40.86 8.24 -7.49
CA THR A 194 -40.44 7.65 -8.78
C THR A 194 -40.43 8.67 -9.91
N ILE A 195 -41.51 9.45 -10.10
CA ILE A 195 -41.65 10.40 -11.23
C ILE A 195 -42.06 11.83 -10.83
N GLY A 196 -42.38 12.06 -9.55
CA GLY A 196 -42.92 13.34 -9.06
C GLY A 196 -41.99 14.55 -9.29
N GLN A 197 -40.67 14.32 -9.39
CA GLN A 197 -39.66 15.37 -9.56
C GLN A 197 -38.95 15.34 -10.94
N MET A 198 -39.65 14.93 -12.01
CA MET A 198 -39.14 14.95 -13.39
C MET A 198 -39.78 16.11 -14.19
N PRO A 199 -39.21 17.33 -14.17
CA PRO A 199 -39.84 18.51 -14.81
C PRO A 199 -39.73 18.52 -16.34
N LYS A 200 -38.79 17.76 -16.91
CA LYS A 200 -38.52 17.71 -18.36
C LYS A 200 -39.24 16.57 -19.08
N LEU A 201 -40.09 15.81 -18.36
CA LEU A 201 -40.74 14.61 -18.87
C LEU A 201 -41.77 14.95 -19.96
N ARG A 202 -41.56 14.43 -21.17
CA ARG A 202 -42.41 14.66 -22.34
C ARG A 202 -43.15 13.40 -22.79
N THR A 203 -42.61 12.24 -22.47
CA THR A 203 -43.19 10.94 -22.78
C THR A 203 -43.13 10.07 -21.55
N PHE A 204 -44.30 9.66 -21.07
CA PHE A 204 -44.45 8.70 -19.98
C PHE A 204 -45.48 7.67 -20.41
N ARG A 205 -45.12 6.38 -20.29
CA ARG A 205 -45.99 5.26 -20.69
C ARG A 205 -45.97 4.21 -19.58
N ILE A 206 -47.14 3.80 -19.09
CA ILE A 206 -47.31 2.79 -18.03
C ILE A 206 -48.57 1.92 -18.23
N ALA A 207 -49.15 1.95 -19.43
CA ALA A 207 -50.31 1.12 -19.76
C ALA A 207 -49.95 -0.38 -19.67
N ASN A 208 -50.97 -1.23 -19.47
CA ASN A 208 -50.81 -2.68 -19.32
C ASN A 208 -49.89 -3.05 -18.14
N ASN A 209 -50.31 -2.68 -16.92
CA ASN A 209 -49.71 -3.08 -15.65
C ASN A 209 -50.83 -3.52 -14.70
N GLU A 210 -50.48 -4.22 -13.63
CA GLU A 210 -51.42 -4.73 -12.62
C GLU A 210 -51.73 -3.70 -11.51
N LEU A 211 -51.96 -2.44 -11.89
CA LEU A 211 -52.07 -1.32 -10.95
C LEU A 211 -53.25 -1.50 -9.98
N ILE A 212 -52.96 -1.50 -8.69
CA ILE A 212 -53.92 -1.50 -7.59
C ILE A 212 -54.24 -0.05 -7.26
N CYS A 213 -55.45 0.38 -7.62
CA CYS A 213 -55.97 1.72 -7.40
C CYS A 213 -56.56 1.87 -5.99
N ASP A 214 -55.69 1.71 -4.99
CA ASP A 214 -55.96 1.99 -3.58
C ASP A 214 -55.46 3.39 -3.17
N CYS A 215 -55.57 3.74 -1.89
CA CYS A 215 -55.11 5.04 -1.37
C CYS A 215 -53.62 5.34 -1.68
N HIS A 216 -52.78 4.34 -1.91
CA HIS A 216 -51.35 4.53 -2.19
C HIS A 216 -51.10 5.06 -3.60
N LEU A 217 -51.99 4.77 -4.55
CA LEU A 217 -51.87 5.20 -5.95
C LEU A 217 -52.60 6.51 -6.24
N SER A 218 -53.32 7.09 -5.26
CA SER A 218 -54.18 8.26 -5.46
C SER A 218 -53.45 9.48 -6.05
N TRP A 219 -52.17 9.64 -5.72
CA TRP A 219 -51.33 10.74 -6.22
C TRP A 219 -51.13 10.67 -7.75
N LEU A 220 -51.12 9.46 -8.33
CA LEU A 220 -50.87 9.26 -9.75
C LEU A 220 -52.05 9.77 -10.59
N ALA A 221 -53.28 9.60 -10.11
CA ALA A 221 -54.48 10.15 -10.74
C ALA A 221 -54.41 11.67 -10.89
N GLU A 222 -54.11 12.37 -9.79
CA GLU A 222 -53.95 13.83 -9.78
C GLU A 222 -52.80 14.28 -10.70
N TRP A 223 -51.67 13.56 -10.64
CA TRP A 223 -50.51 13.85 -11.47
C TRP A 223 -50.78 13.70 -12.97
N LEU A 224 -51.51 12.65 -13.38
CA LEU A 224 -51.89 12.41 -14.77
C LEU A 224 -52.91 13.43 -15.28
N ARG A 225 -53.85 13.86 -14.42
CA ARG A 225 -54.84 14.87 -14.78
C ARG A 225 -54.21 16.24 -15.07
N MET A 226 -53.18 16.62 -14.32
CA MET A 226 -52.37 17.81 -14.60
C MET A 226 -51.53 17.68 -15.88
N ARG A 227 -51.36 16.46 -16.43
CA ARG A 227 -50.45 16.16 -17.54
C ARG A 227 -51.12 15.22 -18.56
N PRO A 228 -52.18 15.66 -19.27
CA PRO A 228 -53.05 14.78 -20.06
C PRO A 228 -52.37 14.09 -21.26
N ARG A 229 -51.16 14.52 -21.64
CA ARG A 229 -50.36 13.88 -22.71
C ARG A 229 -49.46 12.74 -22.20
N LEU A 230 -49.37 12.56 -20.87
CA LEU A 230 -48.53 11.56 -20.21
C LEU A 230 -49.39 10.42 -19.66
N GLY A 231 -48.89 9.19 -19.70
CA GLY A 231 -49.57 8.02 -19.14
C GLY A 231 -50.92 7.71 -19.79
N LEU A 232 -51.06 7.99 -21.10
CA LEU A 232 -52.26 7.63 -21.85
C LEU A 232 -52.55 6.13 -21.71
N PHE A 233 -53.84 5.79 -21.62
CA PHE A 233 -54.33 4.42 -21.47
C PHE A 233 -53.91 3.71 -20.17
N THR A 234 -53.48 4.45 -19.15
CA THR A 234 -53.25 3.87 -17.81
C THR A 234 -54.59 3.51 -17.18
N ARG A 235 -54.78 2.23 -16.85
CA ARG A 235 -56.00 1.67 -16.27
C ARG A 235 -55.70 0.97 -14.95
N CYS A 236 -56.69 0.93 -14.06
CA CYS A 236 -56.64 0.11 -12.85
C CYS A 236 -56.86 -1.37 -13.18
N ALA A 237 -56.12 -2.27 -12.54
CA ALA A 237 -56.37 -3.70 -12.57
C ALA A 237 -57.24 -4.14 -11.37
N ALA A 238 -56.96 -3.56 -10.20
CA ALA A 238 -57.65 -3.79 -8.94
C ALA A 238 -57.95 -2.48 -8.21
N PRO A 239 -58.86 -2.44 -7.22
CA PRO A 239 -59.81 -3.50 -6.86
C PRO A 239 -60.85 -3.74 -7.96
N ALA A 240 -61.59 -4.86 -7.90
CA ALA A 240 -62.52 -5.28 -8.96
C ALA A 240 -63.53 -4.19 -9.38
N LEU A 241 -63.98 -3.35 -8.45
CA LEU A 241 -64.89 -2.22 -8.70
C LEU A 241 -64.30 -1.12 -9.59
N LEU A 242 -62.97 -0.95 -9.56
CA LEU A 242 -62.25 0.05 -10.35
C LEU A 242 -61.54 -0.58 -11.56
N SER A 243 -61.68 -1.90 -11.76
CA SER A 243 -60.98 -2.61 -12.82
C SER A 243 -61.33 -2.03 -14.20
N ASN A 244 -60.31 -1.85 -15.05
CA ASN A 244 -60.36 -1.23 -16.37
C ASN A 244 -60.72 0.27 -16.41
N VAL A 245 -60.94 0.94 -15.28
CA VAL A 245 -61.18 2.41 -15.25
C VAL A 245 -59.86 3.16 -15.49
N HIS A 246 -59.92 4.28 -16.21
CA HIS A 246 -58.74 5.13 -16.43
C HIS A 246 -58.33 5.84 -15.14
N VAL A 247 -57.07 5.70 -14.75
CA VAL A 247 -56.55 6.26 -13.49
C VAL A 247 -56.74 7.79 -13.41
N ALA A 248 -56.66 8.51 -14.52
CA ALA A 248 -56.82 9.97 -14.56
C ALA A 248 -58.27 10.46 -14.34
N GLU A 249 -59.27 9.58 -14.55
CA GLU A 249 -60.69 9.87 -14.40
C GLU A 249 -61.15 9.77 -12.94
N LEU A 250 -60.47 8.97 -12.13
CA LEU A 250 -60.79 8.74 -10.71
C LEU A 250 -60.43 9.92 -9.82
N GLN A 251 -61.31 10.28 -8.89
CA GLN A 251 -61.10 11.27 -7.84
C GLN A 251 -60.41 10.68 -6.61
N ARG A 252 -59.76 11.54 -5.82
CA ARG A 252 -58.92 11.10 -4.68
C ARG A 252 -59.69 10.27 -3.63
N ASN A 253 -60.97 10.54 -3.45
CA ASN A 253 -61.86 9.84 -2.51
C ASN A 253 -62.29 8.45 -2.99
N GLU A 254 -62.08 8.10 -4.26
CA GLU A 254 -62.39 6.77 -4.82
C GLU A 254 -61.26 5.75 -4.55
N PHE A 255 -60.07 6.24 -4.16
CA PHE A 255 -58.93 5.41 -3.76
C PHE A 255 -58.98 5.09 -2.26
N LEU A 256 -59.41 3.87 -1.91
CA LEU A 256 -59.61 3.44 -0.51
C LEU A 256 -58.61 2.35 -0.11
N CYS A 257 -58.11 2.40 1.13
CA CYS A 257 -57.34 1.33 1.76
C CYS A 257 -58.07 0.82 3.01
N ASN A 258 -58.04 -0.49 3.25
CA ASN A 258 -58.46 -1.07 4.53
C ASN A 258 -57.28 -0.86 5.50
N GLY A 259 -57.46 -0.07 6.57
CA GLY A 259 -56.41 0.47 7.44
C GLY A 259 -55.54 -0.52 8.25
N VAL A 260 -55.02 -1.57 7.61
CA VAL A 260 -54.12 -2.59 8.17
C VAL A 260 -52.69 -2.48 7.58
N GLU A 261 -52.50 -1.77 6.47
CA GLU A 261 -51.19 -1.54 5.84
C GLU A 261 -50.99 -0.05 5.49
N ASP A 262 -50.67 0.78 6.48
CA ASP A 262 -50.42 2.24 6.30
C ASP A 262 -49.05 2.56 5.67
N HIS A 263 -48.27 1.55 5.29
CA HIS A 263 -46.91 1.73 4.77
C HIS A 263 -46.66 0.86 3.54
N LEU A 264 -46.41 1.49 2.38
CA LEU A 264 -45.81 0.79 1.24
C LEU A 264 -44.51 0.09 1.68
N PRO A 265 -44.21 -1.13 1.20
CA PRO A 265 -42.92 -1.74 1.39
C PRO A 265 -41.80 -0.79 0.94
N LYS A 266 -40.91 -0.40 1.87
CA LYS A 266 -39.80 0.52 1.59
C LYS A 266 -38.74 -0.08 0.67
N GLU A 267 -38.74 -1.40 0.52
CA GLU A 267 -37.77 -2.19 -0.25
C GLU A 267 -38.52 -3.19 -1.13
N CYS A 268 -38.05 -3.38 -2.36
CA CYS A 268 -38.63 -4.37 -3.25
C CYS A 268 -38.22 -5.77 -2.78
N VAL A 269 -39.19 -6.61 -2.41
CA VAL A 269 -38.93 -8.01 -2.05
C VAL A 269 -38.60 -8.77 -3.33
N VAL A 270 -37.32 -9.10 -3.51
CA VAL A 270 -36.86 -9.98 -4.60
C VAL A 270 -37.24 -11.41 -4.21
N ASN A 271 -38.21 -12.02 -4.89
CA ASN A 271 -38.42 -13.47 -4.78
C ASN A 271 -37.09 -14.16 -5.09
N GLU A 272 -36.64 -15.01 -4.16
CA GLU A 272 -35.29 -15.59 -4.11
C GLU A 272 -34.85 -16.10 -5.49
N MET A 273 -33.99 -15.33 -6.16
CA MET A 273 -33.40 -15.73 -7.43
C MET A 273 -32.42 -16.86 -7.13
N CYS A 274 -32.83 -18.10 -7.42
CA CYS A 274 -31.94 -19.24 -7.45
C CYS A 274 -31.22 -19.28 -8.81
N PRO A 275 -29.91 -19.60 -8.87
CA PRO A 275 -29.25 -19.79 -10.15
C PRO A 275 -29.94 -20.89 -10.97
N GLU A 276 -30.05 -20.69 -12.28
CA GLU A 276 -30.92 -21.50 -13.16
C GLU A 276 -30.57 -23.00 -13.19
N LEU A 277 -29.30 -23.35 -12.98
CA LEU A 277 -28.82 -24.74 -12.93
C LEU A 277 -28.83 -25.33 -11.51
N CYS A 278 -29.18 -24.53 -10.50
CA CYS A 278 -29.09 -24.88 -9.09
C CYS A 278 -30.46 -25.02 -8.44
N SER A 279 -30.50 -25.71 -7.32
CA SER A 279 -31.68 -25.79 -6.45
C SER A 279 -31.42 -25.05 -5.15
N CYS A 280 -32.38 -24.22 -4.72
CA CYS A 280 -32.28 -23.41 -3.51
C CYS A 280 -33.38 -23.80 -2.53
N ALA A 281 -33.02 -24.24 -1.33
CA ALA A 281 -33.96 -24.62 -0.28
C ALA A 281 -33.36 -24.41 1.11
N GLY A 282 -34.08 -23.75 2.01
CA GLY A 282 -33.66 -23.60 3.42
C GLY A 282 -32.31 -22.90 3.61
N GLY A 283 -31.95 -21.96 2.71
CA GLY A 283 -30.64 -21.29 2.70
C GLY A 283 -29.50 -22.11 2.08
N ILE A 284 -29.75 -23.34 1.63
CA ILE A 284 -28.79 -24.15 0.89
C ILE A 284 -28.94 -23.87 -0.61
N VAL A 285 -27.84 -23.56 -1.27
CA VAL A 285 -27.76 -23.39 -2.73
C VAL A 285 -26.93 -24.54 -3.28
N ASP A 286 -27.62 -25.50 -3.91
CA ASP A 286 -27.04 -26.73 -4.42
C ASP A 286 -26.85 -26.66 -5.93
N CYS A 287 -25.59 -26.59 -6.34
CA CYS A 287 -25.12 -26.44 -7.71
C CYS A 287 -24.16 -27.58 -8.12
N ARG A 288 -24.26 -28.74 -7.47
CA ARG A 288 -23.33 -29.87 -7.67
C ARG A 288 -23.52 -30.52 -9.02
N ASP A 289 -22.40 -30.86 -9.66
CA ASP A 289 -22.38 -31.59 -10.93
C ASP A 289 -23.25 -30.94 -12.03
N LYS A 290 -23.11 -29.62 -12.18
CA LYS A 290 -23.86 -28.81 -13.16
C LYS A 290 -23.01 -28.33 -14.32
N GLY A 291 -21.74 -28.77 -14.41
CA GLY A 291 -20.81 -28.35 -15.46
C GLY A 291 -20.47 -26.86 -15.41
N LEU A 292 -20.54 -26.22 -14.24
CA LEU A 292 -20.30 -24.79 -14.10
C LEU A 292 -18.83 -24.45 -14.39
N LEU A 293 -18.60 -23.45 -15.24
CA LEU A 293 -17.26 -22.93 -15.56
C LEU A 293 -16.80 -21.83 -14.57
N GLY A 294 -17.71 -21.31 -13.76
CA GLY A 294 -17.49 -20.22 -12.81
C GLY A 294 -18.56 -20.18 -11.72
N ILE A 295 -18.34 -19.38 -10.68
CA ILE A 295 -19.29 -19.20 -9.58
C ILE A 295 -20.51 -18.41 -10.09
N PRO A 296 -21.76 -18.86 -9.86
CA PRO A 296 -22.96 -18.13 -10.29
C PRO A 296 -23.09 -16.76 -9.61
N ASN A 297 -23.51 -15.73 -10.36
CA ASN A 297 -23.68 -14.37 -9.83
C ASN A 297 -25.03 -14.17 -9.10
N ASP A 298 -26.01 -15.03 -9.38
CA ASP A 298 -27.40 -14.92 -8.89
C ASP A 298 -27.66 -15.82 -7.66
N ILE A 299 -26.73 -15.85 -6.71
CA ILE A 299 -26.92 -16.60 -5.45
C ILE A 299 -27.78 -15.76 -4.48
N PRO A 300 -28.79 -16.33 -3.80
CA PRO A 300 -29.59 -15.62 -2.81
C PRO A 300 -28.75 -15.03 -1.67
N ALA A 301 -29.03 -13.79 -1.26
CA ALA A 301 -28.35 -13.15 -0.12
C ALA A 301 -28.64 -13.83 1.24
N THR A 302 -29.71 -14.63 1.30
CA THR A 302 -30.11 -15.46 2.44
C THR A 302 -29.30 -16.75 2.56
N ALA A 303 -28.49 -17.11 1.57
CA ALA A 303 -27.74 -18.36 1.54
C ALA A 303 -26.81 -18.53 2.75
N THR A 304 -26.86 -19.72 3.36
CA THR A 304 -26.04 -20.16 4.48
C THR A 304 -25.06 -21.27 4.07
N GLU A 305 -25.37 -22.02 3.03
CA GLU A 305 -24.52 -23.08 2.49
C GLU A 305 -24.52 -23.05 0.96
N LEU A 306 -23.31 -23.14 0.37
CA LEU A 306 -23.12 -23.15 -1.07
C LEU A 306 -22.36 -24.40 -1.48
N ARG A 307 -22.98 -25.24 -2.32
CA ARG A 307 -22.42 -26.50 -2.82
C ARG A 307 -22.12 -26.39 -4.30
N LEU A 308 -20.85 -26.23 -4.64
CA LEU A 308 -20.34 -26.05 -6.00
C LEU A 308 -19.37 -27.18 -6.38
N GLU A 309 -19.35 -28.29 -5.64
CA GLU A 309 -18.47 -29.41 -5.92
C GLU A 309 -18.78 -30.12 -7.25
N GLN A 310 -17.77 -30.81 -7.79
CA GLN A 310 -17.87 -31.58 -9.04
C GLN A 310 -18.26 -30.73 -10.25
N ASN A 311 -17.68 -29.53 -10.38
CA ASN A 311 -17.88 -28.64 -11.52
C ASN A 311 -16.55 -28.42 -12.29
N GLN A 312 -16.54 -27.47 -13.21
CA GLN A 312 -15.37 -27.12 -14.05
C GLN A 312 -14.87 -25.70 -13.77
N ILE A 313 -15.02 -25.22 -12.53
CA ILE A 313 -14.64 -23.87 -12.14
C ILE A 313 -13.11 -23.76 -12.13
N ARG A 314 -12.57 -22.75 -12.83
CA ARG A 314 -11.10 -22.56 -12.96
C ARG A 314 -10.52 -21.49 -12.05
N SER A 315 -11.33 -20.53 -11.62
CA SER A 315 -10.85 -19.41 -10.82
C SER A 315 -11.89 -18.86 -9.86
N ILE A 316 -11.45 -18.33 -8.73
CA ILE A 316 -12.30 -17.60 -7.77
C ILE A 316 -11.96 -16.10 -7.86
N PRO A 317 -12.89 -15.25 -8.35
CA PRO A 317 -12.62 -13.83 -8.57
C PRO A 317 -12.57 -13.03 -7.25
N SER A 318 -12.08 -11.79 -7.36
CA SER A 318 -12.06 -10.83 -6.25
C SER A 318 -13.44 -10.63 -5.62
N LYS A 319 -13.52 -10.72 -4.29
CA LYS A 319 -14.75 -10.51 -3.51
C LYS A 319 -15.94 -11.36 -3.98
N ALA A 320 -15.68 -12.54 -4.54
CA ALA A 320 -16.71 -13.44 -5.09
C ALA A 320 -17.88 -13.66 -4.12
N PHE A 321 -17.60 -13.73 -2.82
CA PHE A 321 -18.59 -14.05 -1.80
C PHE A 321 -18.93 -12.90 -0.85
N ALA A 322 -18.36 -11.70 -1.05
CA ALA A 322 -18.39 -10.62 -0.06
C ALA A 322 -19.81 -10.12 0.29
N GLN A 323 -20.79 -10.37 -0.58
CA GLN A 323 -22.19 -10.00 -0.37
C GLN A 323 -22.97 -11.03 0.47
N TYR A 324 -22.52 -12.28 0.54
CA TYR A 324 -23.24 -13.38 1.20
C TYR A 324 -22.76 -13.57 2.65
N LYS A 325 -22.97 -12.55 3.48
CA LYS A 325 -22.45 -12.48 4.86
C LYS A 325 -22.98 -13.56 5.81
N LYS A 326 -24.05 -14.27 5.42
CA LYS A 326 -24.67 -15.36 6.19
C LYS A 326 -24.09 -16.74 5.88
N LEU A 327 -23.17 -16.84 4.91
CA LEU A 327 -22.54 -18.12 4.56
C LEU A 327 -21.77 -18.70 5.75
N ARG A 328 -22.05 -19.97 6.03
CA ARG A 328 -21.40 -20.81 7.02
C ARG A 328 -20.58 -21.92 6.38
N ARG A 329 -20.95 -22.36 5.17
CA ARG A 329 -20.24 -23.40 4.44
C ARG A 329 -20.14 -23.09 2.95
N ILE A 330 -18.95 -23.27 2.41
CA ILE A 330 -18.68 -23.22 0.96
C ILE A 330 -17.95 -24.50 0.57
N ASP A 331 -18.53 -25.25 -0.36
CA ASP A 331 -17.90 -26.43 -0.96
C ASP A 331 -17.56 -26.17 -2.43
N LEU A 332 -16.27 -26.17 -2.74
CA LEU A 332 -15.69 -25.95 -4.07
C LEU A 332 -14.79 -27.14 -4.45
N SER A 333 -14.99 -28.30 -3.83
CA SER A 333 -14.17 -29.48 -4.09
C SER A 333 -14.33 -30.04 -5.50
N ASN A 334 -13.34 -30.81 -5.96
CA ASN A 334 -13.38 -31.51 -7.26
C ASN A 334 -13.74 -30.59 -8.42
N ASN A 335 -13.02 -29.48 -8.55
CA ASN A 335 -13.14 -28.51 -9.63
C ASN A 335 -11.79 -28.37 -10.38
N GLU A 336 -11.66 -27.37 -11.26
CA GLU A 336 -10.42 -27.08 -11.98
C GLU A 336 -9.66 -25.86 -11.42
N ILE A 337 -9.89 -25.48 -10.17
CA ILE A 337 -9.44 -24.18 -9.64
C ILE A 337 -7.91 -24.12 -9.60
N SER A 338 -7.32 -23.22 -10.38
CA SER A 338 -5.89 -22.90 -10.35
C SER A 338 -5.61 -21.52 -9.75
N ASP A 339 -6.52 -20.57 -9.98
CA ASP A 339 -6.32 -19.16 -9.66
C ASP A 339 -7.34 -18.67 -8.62
N ILE A 340 -6.86 -18.15 -7.51
CA ILE A 340 -7.68 -17.56 -6.44
C ILE A 340 -7.22 -16.12 -6.25
N HIS A 341 -8.15 -15.17 -6.19
CA HIS A 341 -7.80 -13.78 -5.88
C HIS A 341 -7.55 -13.58 -4.38
N GLU A 342 -6.66 -12.64 -4.01
CA GLU A 342 -6.25 -12.38 -2.60
C GLU A 342 -7.39 -11.99 -1.65
N ASP A 343 -8.48 -11.43 -2.17
CA ASP A 343 -9.67 -11.01 -1.39
C ASP A 343 -10.94 -11.80 -1.78
N ALA A 344 -10.77 -12.99 -2.35
CA ALA A 344 -11.87 -13.86 -2.81
C ALA A 344 -12.90 -14.15 -1.70
N PHE A 345 -12.43 -14.43 -0.47
CA PHE A 345 -13.25 -14.77 0.69
C PHE A 345 -13.47 -13.58 1.66
N TYR A 346 -13.16 -12.36 1.23
CA TYR A 346 -13.28 -11.17 2.05
C TYR A 346 -14.70 -10.97 2.59
N GLY A 347 -14.82 -10.67 3.88
CA GLY A 347 -16.09 -10.34 4.54
C GLY A 347 -16.88 -11.54 5.08
N LEU A 348 -16.36 -12.77 4.94
CA LEU A 348 -17.00 -14.00 5.41
C LEU A 348 -16.65 -14.35 6.88
N GLY A 349 -16.86 -13.42 7.80
CA GLY A 349 -16.48 -13.59 9.21
C GLY A 349 -17.16 -14.74 9.95
N TYR A 350 -18.34 -15.19 9.48
CA TYR A 350 -19.13 -16.28 10.08
C TYR A 350 -18.97 -17.63 9.38
N LEU A 351 -18.03 -17.74 8.43
CA LEU A 351 -17.80 -18.97 7.70
C LEU A 351 -17.17 -20.01 8.63
N ASN A 352 -17.79 -21.20 8.72
CA ASN A 352 -17.33 -22.31 9.56
C ASN A 352 -16.54 -23.35 8.76
N SER A 353 -16.92 -23.58 7.51
CA SER A 353 -16.35 -24.66 6.68
C SER A 353 -16.03 -24.17 5.26
N LEU A 354 -14.78 -24.35 4.85
CA LEU A 354 -14.29 -24.07 3.51
C LEU A 354 -13.61 -25.32 2.93
N VAL A 355 -14.20 -25.84 1.86
CA VAL A 355 -13.77 -27.09 1.23
C VAL A 355 -13.25 -26.81 -0.18
N LEU A 356 -11.96 -27.06 -0.42
CA LEU A 356 -11.24 -26.75 -1.66
C LEU A 356 -10.42 -27.94 -2.19
N TYR A 357 -10.64 -29.14 -1.67
CA TYR A 357 -9.85 -30.31 -2.07
C TYR A 357 -10.12 -30.77 -3.51
N GLY A 358 -9.17 -31.46 -4.14
CA GLY A 358 -9.36 -32.02 -5.48
C GLY A 358 -9.37 -30.94 -6.57
N ASN A 359 -8.53 -29.92 -6.43
CA ASN A 359 -8.40 -28.81 -7.38
C ASN A 359 -6.98 -28.75 -7.97
N LYS A 360 -6.65 -27.67 -8.70
CA LYS A 360 -5.35 -27.46 -9.36
C LYS A 360 -4.56 -26.32 -8.70
N ILE A 361 -4.84 -25.99 -7.44
CA ILE A 361 -4.25 -24.84 -6.73
C ILE A 361 -2.75 -25.10 -6.50
N SER A 362 -1.89 -24.24 -7.05
CA SER A 362 -0.43 -24.34 -6.87
C SER A 362 0.11 -23.45 -5.76
N THR A 363 -0.53 -22.30 -5.52
CA THR A 363 -0.05 -21.28 -4.60
C THR A 363 -1.24 -20.64 -3.90
N LEU A 364 -1.07 -20.29 -2.62
CA LEU A 364 -2.09 -19.57 -1.85
C LEU A 364 -1.72 -18.07 -1.86
N PRO A 365 -2.59 -17.18 -2.38
CA PRO A 365 -2.33 -15.75 -2.36
C PRO A 365 -2.16 -15.21 -0.94
N PRO A 366 -1.40 -14.10 -0.75
CA PRO A 366 -1.32 -13.43 0.53
C PRO A 366 -2.71 -13.03 1.02
N LYS A 367 -2.98 -13.21 2.31
CA LYS A 367 -4.24 -12.77 2.96
C LYS A 367 -5.52 -13.41 2.40
N VAL A 368 -5.43 -14.50 1.61
CA VAL A 368 -6.60 -15.16 1.02
C VAL A 368 -7.64 -15.60 2.08
N PHE A 369 -7.18 -15.93 3.29
CA PHE A 369 -8.02 -16.32 4.43
C PHE A 369 -8.20 -15.21 5.48
N HIS A 370 -7.86 -13.97 5.16
CA HIS A 370 -7.96 -12.85 6.08
C HIS A 370 -9.41 -12.61 6.51
N GLY A 371 -9.62 -12.44 7.82
CA GLY A 371 -10.92 -12.16 8.40
C GLY A 371 -11.85 -13.37 8.59
N LEU A 372 -11.39 -14.60 8.30
CA LEU A 372 -12.17 -15.84 8.49
C LEU A 372 -12.11 -16.35 9.95
N PHE A 373 -12.46 -15.49 10.91
CA PHE A 373 -12.24 -15.73 12.34
C PHE A 373 -13.01 -16.94 12.91
N SER A 374 -14.16 -17.27 12.34
CA SER A 374 -15.02 -18.39 12.77
C SER A 374 -14.72 -19.71 12.06
N LEU A 375 -13.73 -19.76 11.16
CA LEU A 375 -13.47 -20.95 10.36
C LEU A 375 -12.98 -22.10 11.26
N GLN A 376 -13.66 -23.24 11.18
CA GLN A 376 -13.37 -24.46 11.95
C GLN A 376 -12.78 -25.58 11.07
N LEU A 377 -13.15 -25.63 9.80
CA LEU A 377 -12.70 -26.67 8.86
C LEU A 377 -12.16 -26.04 7.58
N LEU A 378 -10.90 -26.36 7.25
CA LEU A 378 -10.25 -25.97 6.00
C LEU A 378 -9.64 -27.19 5.31
N LEU A 379 -10.20 -27.58 4.16
CA LEU A 379 -9.73 -28.73 3.37
C LEU A 379 -9.06 -28.25 2.08
N LEU A 380 -7.74 -28.43 1.99
CA LEU A 380 -6.90 -28.06 0.84
C LEU A 380 -6.18 -29.28 0.23
N ASN A 381 -6.58 -30.49 0.59
CA ASN A 381 -5.92 -31.72 0.14
C ASN A 381 -6.10 -32.00 -1.36
N ALA A 382 -5.30 -32.90 -1.92
CA ALA A 382 -5.36 -33.28 -3.34
C ALA A 382 -5.32 -32.04 -4.26
N ASN A 383 -4.32 -31.20 -4.04
CA ASN A 383 -4.04 -29.99 -4.81
C ASN A 383 -2.57 -30.02 -5.29
N ARG A 384 -2.02 -28.88 -5.72
CA ARG A 384 -0.64 -28.76 -6.21
C ARG A 384 0.17 -27.76 -5.39
N ILE A 385 -0.24 -27.49 -4.15
CA ILE A 385 0.34 -26.44 -3.32
C ILE A 385 1.80 -26.77 -3.05
N SER A 386 2.72 -25.92 -3.50
CA SER A 386 4.16 -26.11 -3.27
C SER A 386 4.72 -25.25 -2.14
N CYS A 387 4.03 -24.18 -1.75
CA CYS A 387 4.43 -23.30 -0.67
C CYS A 387 3.23 -22.73 0.11
N ILE A 388 3.49 -22.34 1.35
CA ILE A 388 2.53 -21.68 2.23
C ILE A 388 3.25 -20.49 2.87
N GLN A 389 2.64 -19.30 2.81
CA GLN A 389 3.18 -18.11 3.48
C GLN A 389 3.02 -18.22 5.00
N THR A 390 3.97 -17.64 5.76
CA THR A 390 3.97 -17.70 7.23
C THR A 390 2.73 -17.10 7.87
N ASP A 391 2.12 -16.10 7.25
CA ASP A 391 0.92 -15.42 7.75
C ASP A 391 -0.38 -15.88 7.06
N ALA A 392 -0.32 -16.92 6.23
CA ALA A 392 -1.50 -17.44 5.50
C ALA A 392 -2.67 -17.80 6.43
N PHE A 393 -2.38 -18.24 7.66
CA PHE A 393 -3.37 -18.67 8.64
C PHE A 393 -3.54 -17.71 9.83
N LYS A 394 -3.05 -16.47 9.71
CA LYS A 394 -2.96 -15.50 10.81
C LYS A 394 -4.26 -15.29 11.59
N ASP A 395 -5.41 -15.29 10.93
CA ASP A 395 -6.71 -14.99 11.56
C ASP A 395 -7.53 -16.24 11.89
N LEU A 396 -7.03 -17.45 11.58
CA LEU A 396 -7.76 -18.72 11.68
C LEU A 396 -7.73 -19.30 13.10
N HIS A 397 -8.07 -18.49 14.09
CA HIS A 397 -7.94 -18.86 15.51
C HIS A 397 -8.90 -19.98 15.95
N SER A 398 -10.05 -20.11 15.27
CA SER A 398 -11.09 -21.11 15.58
C SER A 398 -10.92 -22.43 14.83
N LEU A 399 -9.83 -22.59 14.06
CA LEU A 399 -9.66 -23.72 13.16
C LEU A 399 -9.41 -25.01 13.94
N ASN A 400 -10.29 -26.00 13.77
CA ASN A 400 -10.20 -27.31 14.41
C ASN A 400 -9.48 -28.34 13.52
N LEU A 401 -9.72 -28.28 12.20
CA LEU A 401 -9.14 -29.22 11.24
C LEU A 401 -8.56 -28.50 10.03
N LEU A 402 -7.28 -28.79 9.75
CA LEU A 402 -6.57 -28.36 8.55
C LEU A 402 -6.06 -29.58 7.78
N SER A 403 -6.45 -29.70 6.52
CA SER A 403 -5.97 -30.77 5.63
C SER A 403 -5.13 -30.19 4.49
N LEU A 404 -3.83 -30.49 4.51
CA LEU A 404 -2.86 -30.18 3.44
C LEU A 404 -2.32 -31.47 2.78
N TYR A 405 -2.97 -32.60 3.05
CA TYR A 405 -2.63 -33.91 2.51
C TYR A 405 -2.56 -33.92 0.98
N ASP A 406 -1.66 -34.70 0.38
CA ASP A 406 -1.55 -34.86 -1.08
C ASP A 406 -1.40 -33.51 -1.81
N ASN A 407 -0.25 -32.88 -1.56
CA ASN A 407 0.18 -31.63 -2.16
C ASN A 407 1.68 -31.73 -2.54
N ARG A 408 2.33 -30.61 -2.85
CA ARG A 408 3.74 -30.55 -3.27
C ARG A 408 4.63 -29.78 -2.29
N ILE A 409 4.26 -29.77 -1.01
CA ILE A 409 4.96 -28.99 0.02
C ILE A 409 6.27 -29.69 0.41
N GLU A 410 7.40 -29.01 0.17
CA GLU A 410 8.71 -29.50 0.60
C GLU A 410 9.08 -29.01 2.01
N MET A 411 8.70 -27.78 2.36
CA MET A 411 8.98 -27.17 3.65
C MET A 411 7.83 -26.28 4.11
N ILE A 412 7.71 -26.11 5.43
CA ILE A 412 6.79 -25.15 6.04
C ILE A 412 7.63 -24.26 6.95
N SER A 413 7.48 -22.94 6.81
CA SER A 413 8.23 -21.97 7.59
C SER A 413 7.77 -21.94 9.05
N LYS A 414 8.71 -21.70 9.96
CA LYS A 414 8.41 -21.56 11.39
C LYS A 414 7.42 -20.41 11.60
N GLY A 415 6.44 -20.61 12.48
CA GLY A 415 5.42 -19.61 12.79
C GLY A 415 4.11 -19.79 12.02
N THR A 416 4.10 -20.59 10.96
CA THR A 416 2.91 -20.79 10.09
C THR A 416 1.69 -21.31 10.87
N PHE A 417 1.91 -22.12 11.93
CA PHE A 417 0.84 -22.72 12.73
C PHE A 417 0.60 -22.04 14.08
N ASP A 418 1.41 -21.04 14.46
CA ASP A 418 1.27 -20.32 15.74
C ASP A 418 -0.13 -19.69 15.96
N PRO A 419 -0.82 -19.17 14.93
CA PRO A 419 -2.15 -18.58 15.11
C PRO A 419 -3.28 -19.59 15.37
N LEU A 420 -3.06 -20.88 15.08
CA LEU A 420 -4.07 -21.94 15.09
C LEU A 420 -4.31 -22.50 16.51
N ARG A 421 -4.89 -21.69 17.39
CA ARG A 421 -5.00 -22.01 18.83
C ARG A 421 -5.92 -23.19 19.17
N ASN A 422 -6.92 -23.45 18.33
CA ASN A 422 -7.93 -24.50 18.55
C ASN A 422 -7.71 -25.76 17.69
N ILE A 423 -6.55 -25.89 17.03
CA ILE A 423 -6.31 -27.00 16.11
C ILE A 423 -6.31 -28.34 16.84
N GLN A 424 -7.09 -29.28 16.33
CA GLN A 424 -7.24 -30.63 16.88
C GLN A 424 -6.75 -31.70 15.90
N THR A 425 -6.87 -31.44 14.59
CA THR A 425 -6.51 -32.42 13.55
C THR A 425 -5.78 -31.74 12.41
N LEU A 426 -4.62 -32.31 12.05
CA LEU A 426 -3.77 -31.85 10.98
C LEU A 426 -3.43 -33.01 10.04
N HIS A 427 -3.63 -32.82 8.73
CA HIS A 427 -3.19 -33.81 7.73
C HIS A 427 -2.08 -33.23 6.87
N LEU A 428 -0.88 -33.82 6.93
CA LEU A 428 0.30 -33.38 6.18
C LEU A 428 0.89 -34.46 5.26
N ALA A 429 0.46 -35.72 5.36
CA ALA A 429 1.04 -36.81 4.57
C ALA A 429 0.85 -36.63 3.06
N GLN A 430 1.57 -37.43 2.26
CA GLN A 430 1.66 -37.26 0.81
C GLN A 430 2.16 -35.87 0.41
N ASN A 431 3.24 -35.41 1.04
CA ASN A 431 3.98 -34.22 0.65
C ASN A 431 5.49 -34.53 0.60
N PRO A 432 6.25 -33.92 -0.32
CA PRO A 432 7.68 -34.20 -0.51
C PRO A 432 8.59 -33.53 0.54
N PHE A 433 8.32 -33.72 1.83
CA PHE A 433 9.03 -32.99 2.89
C PHE A 433 10.56 -33.18 2.89
N MET A 434 11.28 -32.05 2.95
CA MET A 434 12.71 -31.95 3.18
C MET A 434 12.99 -31.78 4.68
N CYS A 435 13.41 -32.85 5.34
CA CYS A 435 13.66 -32.91 6.78
C CYS A 435 15.09 -32.49 7.16
N ASP A 436 15.47 -31.28 6.77
CA ASP A 436 16.72 -30.61 7.16
C ASP A 436 16.53 -29.78 8.45
N CYS A 437 17.44 -28.86 8.77
CA CYS A 437 17.26 -28.02 9.97
C CYS A 437 16.09 -27.04 9.88
N ASN A 438 15.60 -26.70 8.68
CA ASN A 438 14.50 -25.76 8.50
C ASN A 438 13.16 -26.39 8.90
N LEU A 439 12.99 -27.70 8.71
CA LEU A 439 11.80 -28.42 9.16
C LEU A 439 11.88 -28.90 10.63
N ARG A 440 12.97 -28.58 11.34
CA ARG A 440 13.19 -28.99 12.73
C ARG A 440 12.08 -28.54 13.67
N TRP A 441 11.56 -27.32 13.49
CA TRP A 441 10.50 -26.77 14.33
C TRP A 441 9.20 -27.56 14.17
N LEU A 442 8.88 -28.04 12.96
CA LEU A 442 7.66 -28.79 12.68
C LEU A 442 7.71 -30.14 13.38
N ALA A 443 8.87 -30.80 13.37
CA ALA A 443 9.06 -32.04 14.10
C ALA A 443 8.87 -31.86 15.62
N GLN A 444 9.39 -30.77 16.19
CA GLN A 444 9.17 -30.41 17.59
C GLN A 444 7.68 -30.13 17.87
N TYR A 445 7.06 -29.28 17.04
CA TYR A 445 5.65 -28.92 17.16
C TYR A 445 4.72 -30.14 17.14
N LEU A 446 4.97 -31.11 16.25
CA LEU A 446 4.19 -32.34 16.13
C LEU A 446 4.46 -33.37 17.24
N GLN A 447 5.58 -33.25 17.95
CA GLN A 447 5.85 -34.05 19.16
C GLN A 447 5.11 -33.48 20.36
N ASP A 448 5.11 -32.16 20.49
CA ASP A 448 4.43 -31.44 21.57
C ASP A 448 2.90 -31.48 21.38
N ASN A 449 2.45 -31.51 20.11
CA ASN A 449 1.04 -31.54 19.73
C ASN A 449 0.80 -32.74 18.80
N PRO A 450 0.33 -33.90 19.32
CA PRO A 450 0.09 -35.11 18.53
C PRO A 450 -1.22 -35.02 17.71
N ILE A 451 -1.42 -33.90 17.02
CA ILE A 451 -2.60 -33.57 16.22
C ILE A 451 -2.50 -34.04 14.77
N GLU A 452 -1.31 -34.46 14.31
CA GLU A 452 -1.10 -34.94 12.94
C GLU A 452 -1.49 -36.41 12.83
N THR A 453 -2.58 -36.70 12.11
CA THR A 453 -3.21 -38.03 12.07
C THR A 453 -2.96 -38.78 10.75
N SER A 454 -2.45 -38.11 9.71
CA SER A 454 -2.25 -38.72 8.39
C SER A 454 -0.89 -39.41 8.19
N GLY A 455 0.06 -39.22 9.13
CA GLY A 455 1.33 -39.93 9.16
C GLY A 455 2.40 -39.33 8.23
N ALA A 456 2.64 -38.03 8.35
CA ALA A 456 3.59 -37.30 7.51
C ALA A 456 5.03 -37.82 7.61
N ARG A 457 5.70 -37.98 6.46
CA ARG A 457 7.02 -38.62 6.34
C ARG A 457 7.99 -37.75 5.55
N CYS A 458 9.26 -37.87 5.88
CA CYS A 458 10.33 -37.24 5.12
C CYS A 458 10.54 -37.95 3.77
N VAL A 459 10.76 -37.19 2.71
CA VAL A 459 11.27 -37.71 1.43
C VAL A 459 12.77 -37.54 1.36
N MET A 460 13.26 -36.35 1.72
CA MET A 460 14.68 -36.01 1.82
C MET A 460 15.05 -35.55 3.23
N PRO A 461 16.34 -35.60 3.63
CA PRO A 461 17.44 -36.29 2.95
C PRO A 461 17.28 -37.82 3.02
N ARG A 462 17.98 -38.58 2.16
CA ARG A 462 17.88 -40.06 2.07
C ARG A 462 17.96 -40.77 3.43
N ARG A 463 18.83 -40.30 4.34
CA ARG A 463 18.99 -40.81 5.72
C ARG A 463 17.72 -40.77 6.60
N LEU A 464 16.80 -39.85 6.30
CA LEU A 464 15.51 -39.71 7.00
C LEU A 464 14.33 -40.15 6.14
N SER A 465 14.56 -40.57 4.89
CA SER A 465 13.50 -40.93 3.96
C SER A 465 12.56 -41.99 4.55
N ARG A 466 11.26 -41.83 4.28
CA ARG A 466 10.14 -42.65 4.78
C ARG A 466 9.92 -42.65 6.29
N LYS A 467 10.75 -41.99 7.11
CA LYS A 467 10.53 -41.87 8.55
C LYS A 467 9.45 -40.83 8.85
N ARG A 468 8.59 -41.11 9.83
CA ARG A 468 7.53 -40.18 10.27
C ARG A 468 8.15 -38.97 10.96
N ILE A 469 7.75 -37.77 10.56
CA ILE A 469 8.34 -36.51 11.04
C ILE A 469 8.24 -36.40 12.57
N SER A 470 7.07 -36.71 13.13
CA SER A 470 6.82 -36.69 14.58
C SER A 470 7.66 -37.70 15.38
N GLN A 471 8.17 -38.76 14.76
CA GLN A 471 8.95 -39.81 15.44
C GLN A 471 10.47 -39.62 15.32
N ILE A 472 10.94 -38.63 14.55
CA ILE A 472 12.37 -38.37 14.39
C ILE A 472 12.84 -37.45 15.52
N LYS A 473 13.88 -37.87 16.25
CA LYS A 473 14.49 -37.02 17.29
C LYS A 473 14.97 -35.70 16.69
N VAL A 474 14.58 -34.59 17.30
CA VAL A 474 14.75 -33.22 16.79
C VAL A 474 16.21 -32.86 16.43
N HIS A 475 17.21 -33.39 17.13
CA HIS A 475 18.64 -33.16 16.84
C HIS A 475 19.15 -33.86 15.55
N LYS A 476 18.34 -34.72 14.93
CA LYS A 476 18.65 -35.37 13.63
C LYS A 476 18.28 -34.50 12.43
N PHE A 477 17.54 -33.41 12.64
CA PHE A 477 17.27 -32.37 11.63
C PHE A 477 18.47 -31.43 11.58
N ARG A 478 19.35 -31.64 10.59
CA ARG A 478 20.63 -30.93 10.43
C ARG A 478 20.72 -30.37 9.03
N CYS A 479 21.16 -29.12 8.92
CA CYS A 479 21.71 -28.55 7.70
C CYS A 479 23.21 -28.80 7.79
N SER A 480 23.76 -29.68 6.96
CA SER A 480 25.18 -30.01 6.99
C SER A 480 25.82 -29.71 5.64
N MET A 481 26.87 -28.88 5.68
CA MET A 481 27.77 -28.46 4.60
C MET A 481 28.69 -29.57 4.05
N ARG A 482 28.47 -30.84 4.39
CA ARG A 482 29.33 -31.96 3.98
C ARG A 482 28.54 -33.26 4.00
N GLU A 483 27.83 -33.56 2.93
CA GLU A 483 27.40 -34.92 2.56
C GLU A 483 26.81 -34.88 1.14
N GLY A 484 27.69 -34.95 0.15
CA GLY A 484 27.33 -34.89 -1.26
C GLY A 484 28.50 -35.11 -2.23
N LEU A 485 29.55 -35.84 -1.82
CA LEU A 485 30.51 -36.44 -2.75
C LEU A 485 29.84 -37.64 -3.43
N ILE A 486 28.90 -37.36 -4.34
CA ILE A 486 28.61 -38.20 -5.50
C ILE A 486 28.36 -37.22 -6.63
N ALA A 487 29.39 -37.00 -7.43
CA ALA A 487 29.23 -36.44 -8.76
C ALA A 487 28.42 -37.43 -9.60
N PRO A 488 27.33 -37.01 -10.28
CA PRO A 488 26.94 -37.61 -11.53
C PRO A 488 27.73 -36.90 -12.62
N THR A 489 28.65 -37.66 -13.20
CA THR A 489 29.26 -37.39 -14.50
C THR A 489 28.20 -37.02 -15.54
N ALA A 490 28.52 -36.01 -16.34
CA ALA A 490 28.06 -35.77 -17.70
C ALA A 490 26.56 -35.53 -17.95
N ARG A 491 26.30 -34.31 -18.46
CA ARG A 491 25.32 -33.99 -19.51
C ARG A 491 23.90 -34.53 -19.30
N GLU A 492 23.08 -33.73 -18.64
CA GLU A 492 21.71 -33.54 -19.10
C GLU A 492 21.19 -32.17 -18.66
N ASN A 493 20.77 -31.39 -19.65
CA ASN A 493 20.04 -30.14 -19.49
C ASN A 493 18.71 -30.43 -18.79
N VAL A 494 18.67 -30.44 -17.46
CA VAL A 494 17.41 -30.24 -16.73
C VAL A 494 17.27 -28.74 -16.52
N GLY A 495 16.70 -28.09 -17.53
CA GLY A 495 16.33 -26.70 -17.48
C GLY A 495 15.50 -26.44 -16.22
N VAL A 496 15.99 -25.51 -15.39
CA VAL A 496 15.18 -24.80 -14.42
C VAL A 496 14.02 -24.20 -15.21
N ARG A 497 12.84 -24.81 -15.07
CA ARG A 497 11.61 -24.38 -15.74
C ARG A 497 11.30 -22.95 -15.31
N LYS A 498 11.63 -22.00 -16.17
CA LYS A 498 10.92 -20.72 -16.27
C LYS A 498 9.45 -21.03 -16.54
N GLY A 499 8.57 -20.56 -15.65
CA GLY A 499 7.13 -20.41 -15.92
C GLY A 499 6.18 -21.18 -15.01
N SER A 500 5.93 -20.64 -13.80
CA SER A 500 4.61 -20.63 -13.15
C SER A 500 4.67 -19.75 -11.90
N GLY A 501 3.78 -18.76 -11.81
CA GLY A 501 3.82 -17.66 -10.85
C GLY A 501 3.73 -18.04 -9.36
N GLN A 502 4.62 -17.41 -8.60
CA GLN A 502 4.51 -17.00 -7.19
C GLN A 502 4.35 -18.08 -6.12
N CYS A 503 5.43 -18.82 -5.90
CA CYS A 503 5.96 -18.95 -4.55
C CYS A 503 7.18 -18.03 -4.47
N LYS A 504 7.04 -16.83 -3.90
CA LYS A 504 8.23 -16.11 -3.42
C LYS A 504 8.76 -16.90 -2.24
N VAL A 505 9.52 -17.95 -2.55
CA VAL A 505 10.70 -18.27 -1.76
C VAL A 505 11.49 -16.95 -1.73
N ASP A 506 11.85 -16.58 -0.52
CA ASP A 506 12.80 -15.52 -0.20
C ASP A 506 13.66 -15.07 -1.36
N ASP A 507 13.57 -13.76 -1.67
CA ASP A 507 14.47 -12.94 -2.47
C ASP A 507 15.54 -13.71 -3.27
N ASP A 508 15.44 -13.67 -4.61
CA ASP A 508 16.46 -14.20 -5.53
C ASP A 508 17.87 -13.81 -5.05
N CYS A 509 18.83 -14.74 -5.17
CA CYS A 509 20.21 -14.49 -4.79
C CYS A 509 20.69 -13.15 -5.37
N PRO A 510 21.27 -12.24 -4.56
CA PRO A 510 21.62 -10.91 -5.04
C PRO A 510 22.49 -10.95 -6.29
N ASP A 511 22.26 -10.00 -7.20
CA ASP A 511 23.01 -9.90 -8.44
C ASP A 511 24.52 -9.86 -8.16
N ARG A 512 25.28 -10.67 -8.90
CA ARG A 512 26.72 -10.90 -8.74
C ARG A 512 27.12 -11.71 -7.52
N CYS A 513 26.23 -12.11 -6.63
CA CYS A 513 26.54 -13.01 -5.51
C CYS A 513 26.31 -14.49 -5.87
N ILE A 514 26.86 -15.38 -5.06
CA ILE A 514 26.61 -16.83 -5.12
C ILE A 514 25.92 -17.24 -3.83
N CYS A 515 24.81 -17.97 -3.93
CA CYS A 515 24.08 -18.48 -2.78
C CYS A 515 24.20 -20.00 -2.73
N GLU A 516 24.89 -20.52 -1.71
CA GLU A 516 25.06 -21.95 -1.46
C GLU A 516 24.46 -22.31 -0.10
N GLY A 517 23.39 -23.10 -0.10
CA GLY A 517 22.64 -23.40 1.12
C GLY A 517 22.06 -22.13 1.75
N THR A 518 22.50 -21.80 2.97
CA THR A 518 22.09 -20.58 3.70
C THR A 518 23.17 -19.49 3.72
N VAL A 519 24.25 -19.67 2.96
CA VAL A 519 25.34 -18.69 2.85
C VAL A 519 25.12 -17.84 1.60
N VAL A 520 25.17 -16.53 1.78
CA VAL A 520 25.15 -15.54 0.68
C VAL A 520 26.56 -15.00 0.53
N ASP A 521 27.28 -15.48 -0.48
CA ASP A 521 28.65 -15.07 -0.77
C ASP A 521 28.71 -14.01 -1.88
N CYS A 522 29.02 -12.80 -1.46
CA CYS A 522 29.20 -11.61 -2.28
C CYS A 522 30.65 -11.12 -2.25
N THR A 523 31.60 -11.97 -1.88
CA THR A 523 33.00 -11.58 -1.69
C THR A 523 33.67 -11.31 -3.03
N ASN A 524 34.47 -10.23 -3.10
CA ASN A 524 35.21 -9.81 -4.31
C ASN A 524 34.30 -9.62 -5.55
N ARG A 525 33.15 -8.96 -5.37
CA ARG A 525 32.16 -8.69 -6.44
C ARG A 525 32.11 -7.24 -6.88
N LYS A 526 33.04 -6.41 -6.39
CA LYS A 526 33.12 -4.96 -6.65
C LYS A 526 31.80 -4.24 -6.29
N LEU A 527 31.23 -4.63 -5.16
CA LEU A 527 30.03 -3.98 -4.63
C LEU A 527 30.42 -2.65 -3.96
N ASP A 528 29.63 -1.62 -4.18
CA ASP A 528 29.76 -0.29 -3.57
C ASP A 528 28.83 -0.10 -2.35
N SER A 529 27.88 -1.02 -2.17
CA SER A 529 26.83 -1.00 -1.17
C SER A 529 26.40 -2.42 -0.76
N VAL A 530 25.75 -2.54 0.40
CA VAL A 530 25.12 -3.81 0.83
C VAL A 530 23.92 -4.07 -0.08
N PRO A 531 23.76 -5.26 -0.69
CA PRO A 531 22.64 -5.55 -1.58
C PRO A 531 21.27 -5.33 -0.92
N ASP A 532 20.33 -4.73 -1.65
CA ASP A 532 18.96 -4.44 -1.17
C ASP A 532 18.06 -5.69 -1.08
N VAL A 533 18.48 -6.79 -1.69
CA VAL A 533 17.73 -8.04 -1.84
C VAL A 533 18.61 -9.19 -1.35
N ILE A 534 18.24 -9.79 -0.23
CA ILE A 534 18.99 -10.89 0.41
C ILE A 534 17.98 -11.94 0.89
N PRO A 535 18.16 -13.24 0.57
CA PRO A 535 17.24 -14.28 0.99
C PRO A 535 17.06 -14.36 2.52
N SER A 536 15.82 -14.42 3.02
CA SER A 536 15.51 -14.43 4.47
C SER A 536 16.01 -15.67 5.23
N TYR A 537 16.28 -16.76 4.51
CA TYR A 537 16.91 -17.96 5.05
C TYR A 537 18.42 -17.79 5.30
N ALA A 538 19.04 -16.69 4.87
CA ALA A 538 20.48 -16.47 5.00
C ALA A 538 20.93 -16.50 6.48
N THR A 539 21.93 -17.34 6.77
CA THR A 539 22.59 -17.42 8.08
C THR A 539 23.93 -16.70 8.07
N GLU A 540 24.57 -16.56 6.91
CA GLU A 540 25.86 -15.89 6.75
C GLU A 540 25.82 -14.98 5.52
N LEU A 541 26.30 -13.74 5.69
CA LEU A 541 26.42 -12.75 4.62
C LEU A 541 27.88 -12.34 4.48
N LEU A 542 28.50 -12.74 3.36
CA LEU A 542 29.92 -12.51 3.10
C LEU A 542 30.09 -11.39 2.08
N LEU A 543 30.42 -10.19 2.56
CA LEU A 543 30.62 -8.97 1.78
C LEU A 543 32.08 -8.50 1.78
N GLY A 544 33.02 -9.41 2.02
CA GLY A 544 34.45 -9.08 2.09
C GLY A 544 35.04 -8.67 0.74
N GLU A 545 36.16 -7.95 0.76
CA GLU A 545 36.94 -7.60 -0.45
C GLU A 545 36.12 -6.83 -1.50
N ASN A 546 35.30 -5.89 -1.05
CA ASN A 546 34.47 -5.04 -1.91
C ASN A 546 34.87 -3.56 -1.78
N GLU A 547 34.08 -2.66 -2.36
CA GLU A 547 34.32 -1.21 -2.40
C GLU A 547 33.32 -0.41 -1.55
N ILE A 548 32.72 -1.04 -0.54
CA ILE A 548 31.67 -0.42 0.28
C ILE A 548 32.27 0.72 1.10
N VAL A 549 31.74 1.93 0.96
CA VAL A 549 32.20 3.13 1.67
C VAL A 549 31.37 3.44 2.92
N LYS A 550 30.08 3.09 2.89
CA LYS A 550 29.13 3.39 3.95
C LYS A 550 28.10 2.28 4.10
N VAL A 551 27.75 1.95 5.34
CA VAL A 551 26.65 1.01 5.65
C VAL A 551 25.41 1.81 6.05
N HIS A 552 24.37 1.76 5.23
CA HIS A 552 23.14 2.52 5.40
C HIS A 552 22.13 1.82 6.30
N ALA A 553 21.29 2.61 6.99
CA ALA A 553 20.13 2.14 7.73
C ALA A 553 18.93 1.84 6.81
N SER A 554 19.13 0.95 5.83
CA SER A 554 18.09 0.52 4.88
C SER A 554 17.01 -0.35 5.53
N GLY A 555 17.29 -0.92 6.70
CA GLY A 555 16.39 -1.84 7.41
C GLY A 555 16.35 -3.25 6.81
N ILE A 556 17.29 -3.59 5.91
CA ILE A 556 17.38 -4.91 5.27
C ILE A 556 17.48 -6.05 6.29
N PHE A 557 18.24 -5.84 7.36
CA PHE A 557 18.48 -6.87 8.39
C PHE A 557 17.23 -7.26 9.19
N LYS A 558 16.18 -6.43 9.23
CA LYS A 558 14.88 -6.81 9.83
C LYS A 558 14.25 -8.02 9.14
N LYS A 559 14.60 -8.25 7.87
CA LYS A 559 14.10 -9.37 7.08
C LYS A 559 14.96 -10.62 7.19
N LEU A 560 16.04 -10.61 7.97
CA LEU A 560 17.03 -11.69 8.03
C LEU A 560 17.12 -12.30 9.45
N PRO A 561 16.05 -12.92 9.98
CA PRO A 561 15.98 -13.38 11.38
C PRO A 561 16.96 -14.52 11.69
N ASN A 562 17.43 -15.23 10.67
CA ASN A 562 18.33 -16.36 10.79
C ASN A 562 19.81 -15.97 10.71
N LEU A 563 20.12 -14.70 10.42
CA LEU A 563 21.48 -14.24 10.23
C LEU A 563 22.30 -14.39 11.53
N ARG A 564 23.51 -14.92 11.41
CA ARG A 564 24.45 -15.20 12.51
C ARG A 564 25.80 -14.54 12.32
N LYS A 565 26.20 -14.29 11.07
CA LYS A 565 27.50 -13.72 10.71
C LYS A 565 27.37 -12.70 9.59
N ILE A 566 28.04 -11.57 9.78
CA ILE A 566 28.21 -10.53 8.76
C ILE A 566 29.72 -10.30 8.58
N ASP A 567 30.21 -10.53 7.37
CA ASP A 567 31.61 -10.28 7.01
C ASP A 567 31.72 -9.06 6.09
N LEU A 568 32.31 -7.97 6.58
CA LEU A 568 32.56 -6.71 5.87
C LEU A 568 34.06 -6.38 5.82
N ARG A 569 34.93 -7.39 5.94
CA ARG A 569 36.39 -7.17 5.93
C ARG A 569 36.90 -6.62 4.59
N ASN A 570 38.05 -5.96 4.59
CA ASN A 570 38.70 -5.48 3.36
C ASN A 570 37.77 -4.64 2.49
N ASN A 571 37.15 -3.60 3.06
CA ASN A 571 36.29 -2.66 2.34
C ASN A 571 36.84 -1.22 2.51
N LYS A 572 36.07 -0.21 2.08
CA LYS A 572 36.42 1.21 2.18
C LYS A 572 35.56 1.93 3.22
N ILE A 573 35.04 1.22 4.23
CA ILE A 573 34.01 1.77 5.12
C ILE A 573 34.58 2.89 5.99
N VAL A 574 34.07 4.10 5.83
CA VAL A 574 34.41 5.29 6.64
C VAL A 574 33.35 5.56 7.71
N GLU A 575 32.10 5.19 7.45
CA GLU A 575 30.95 5.47 8.33
C GLU A 575 29.94 4.32 8.31
N ILE A 576 29.33 4.04 9.46
CA ILE A 576 28.15 3.19 9.62
C ILE A 576 27.04 4.09 10.18
N GLU A 577 25.88 4.14 9.53
CA GLU A 577 24.76 4.94 10.02
C GLU A 577 24.25 4.42 11.37
N ASP A 578 23.72 5.33 12.19
CA ASP A 578 23.00 4.95 13.40
C ASP A 578 21.86 4.00 13.01
N ASP A 579 21.64 2.96 13.82
CA ASP A 579 20.57 1.99 13.62
C ASP A 579 20.69 1.13 12.33
N ALA A 580 21.86 1.09 11.69
CA ALA A 580 22.09 0.33 10.46
C ALA A 580 21.74 -1.16 10.58
N PHE A 581 21.96 -1.77 11.75
CA PHE A 581 21.75 -3.19 12.02
C PHE A 581 20.45 -3.50 12.79
N ILE A 582 19.46 -2.60 12.81
CA ILE A 582 18.19 -2.91 13.46
C ILE A 582 17.58 -4.20 12.89
N GLY A 583 17.21 -5.12 13.79
CA GLY A 583 16.60 -6.41 13.45
C GLY A 583 17.60 -7.55 13.26
N ALA A 584 18.91 -7.30 13.40
CA ALA A 584 19.96 -8.31 13.37
C ALA A 584 20.26 -8.91 14.76
N ASP A 585 19.25 -9.15 15.59
CA ASP A 585 19.40 -9.59 16.99
C ASP A 585 20.11 -10.95 17.13
N GLY A 586 19.96 -11.81 16.11
CA GLY A 586 20.59 -13.12 16.05
C GLY A 586 22.07 -13.11 15.67
N VAL A 587 22.63 -12.00 15.19
CA VAL A 587 24.02 -11.95 14.71
C VAL A 587 25.00 -12.06 15.86
N THR A 588 25.91 -13.03 15.75
CA THR A 588 26.91 -13.36 16.78
C THR A 588 28.32 -12.88 16.42
N GLU A 589 28.61 -12.68 15.14
CA GLU A 589 29.93 -12.29 14.65
C GLU A 589 29.80 -11.19 13.59
N LEU A 590 30.52 -10.08 13.82
CA LEU A 590 30.64 -8.96 12.89
C LEU A 590 32.12 -8.69 12.60
N LEU A 591 32.50 -8.84 11.33
CA LEU A 591 33.88 -8.61 10.87
C LEU A 591 33.95 -7.27 10.13
N LEU A 592 34.67 -6.30 10.70
CA LEU A 592 34.93 -4.97 10.15
C LEU A 592 36.43 -4.71 9.97
N THR A 593 37.23 -5.77 9.92
CA THR A 593 38.68 -5.73 9.80
C THR A 593 39.11 -5.07 8.48
N ASP A 594 40.21 -4.31 8.50
CA ASP A 594 40.77 -3.67 7.31
C ASP A 594 39.77 -2.74 6.59
N ASN A 595 39.36 -1.68 7.32
CA ASN A 595 38.46 -0.63 6.83
C ASN A 595 39.04 0.77 7.15
N LYS A 596 38.22 1.82 7.09
CA LYS A 596 38.64 3.23 7.26
C LYS A 596 37.85 3.94 8.37
N LEU A 597 37.30 3.21 9.34
CA LEU A 597 36.52 3.79 10.44
C LEU A 597 37.42 4.63 11.34
N ALA A 598 37.17 5.94 11.42
CA ALA A 598 37.89 6.87 12.29
C ALA A 598 37.22 7.04 13.67
N ALA A 599 35.92 6.80 13.76
CA ALA A 599 35.14 6.90 14.99
C ALA A 599 34.07 5.81 15.04
N VAL A 600 33.75 5.37 16.26
CA VAL A 600 32.75 4.34 16.54
C VAL A 600 31.82 4.82 17.65
N ASN A 601 30.52 4.57 17.51
CA ASN A 601 29.48 4.91 18.48
C ASN A 601 28.52 3.72 18.67
N GLY A 602 28.02 3.51 19.88
CA GLY A 602 27.14 2.39 20.20
C GLY A 602 25.85 2.36 19.36
N SER A 603 25.34 3.53 18.97
CA SER A 603 24.15 3.65 18.11
C SER A 603 24.34 3.03 16.71
N MET A 604 25.58 2.94 16.21
CA MET A 604 25.89 2.27 14.94
C MET A 604 25.60 0.78 15.00
N PHE A 605 25.64 0.17 16.21
CA PHE A 605 25.43 -1.26 16.43
C PHE A 605 24.08 -1.60 17.06
N ASN A 606 23.19 -0.62 17.17
CA ASN A 606 21.83 -0.86 17.66
C ASN A 606 21.17 -1.97 16.83
N GLY A 607 20.57 -2.94 17.53
CA GLY A 607 19.99 -4.14 16.93
C GLY A 607 20.86 -5.40 17.06
N LEU A 608 22.16 -5.28 17.27
CA LEU A 608 23.09 -6.42 17.43
C LEU A 608 23.16 -6.94 18.88
N THR A 609 22.02 -7.23 19.50
CA THR A 609 21.94 -7.61 20.92
C THR A 609 22.59 -8.96 21.24
N GLY A 610 22.67 -9.86 20.25
CA GLY A 610 23.31 -11.18 20.36
C GLY A 610 24.81 -11.23 20.02
N LEU A 611 25.44 -10.08 19.72
CA LEU A 611 26.81 -10.04 19.22
C LEU A 611 27.81 -10.55 20.27
N LYS A 612 28.64 -11.53 19.89
CA LYS A 612 29.67 -12.13 20.75
C LYS A 612 31.08 -11.74 20.30
N SER A 613 31.28 -11.54 19.01
CA SER A 613 32.58 -11.26 18.40
C SER A 613 32.51 -10.02 17.52
N LEU A 614 33.29 -9.00 17.86
CA LEU A 614 33.41 -7.74 17.10
C LEU A 614 34.86 -7.50 16.71
N MET A 615 35.14 -7.55 15.40
CA MET A 615 36.49 -7.37 14.86
C MET A 615 36.64 -6.00 14.19
N LEU A 616 37.29 -5.06 14.87
CA LEU A 616 37.59 -3.69 14.40
C LEU A 616 39.09 -3.50 14.10
N ARG A 617 39.80 -4.60 13.84
CA ARG A 617 41.24 -4.60 13.54
C ARG A 617 41.57 -3.73 12.31
N SER A 618 42.72 -3.07 12.29
CA SER A 618 43.26 -2.37 11.11
C SER A 618 42.28 -1.31 10.58
N ASN A 619 41.85 -0.42 11.48
CA ASN A 619 40.99 0.74 11.20
C ASN A 619 41.72 2.03 11.61
N GLN A 620 41.01 3.16 11.71
CA GLN A 620 41.59 4.47 12.00
C GLN A 620 41.08 5.07 13.33
N ILE A 621 40.57 4.23 14.23
CA ILE A 621 39.96 4.68 15.48
C ILE A 621 41.02 5.36 16.34
N SER A 622 40.83 6.62 16.69
CA SER A 622 41.80 7.42 17.44
C SER A 622 41.54 7.48 18.94
N CYS A 623 40.30 7.25 19.36
CA CYS A 623 39.89 7.34 20.77
C CYS A 623 38.68 6.46 21.07
N VAL A 624 38.51 6.06 22.33
CA VAL A 624 37.39 5.23 22.80
C VAL A 624 36.77 5.88 24.04
N ASN A 625 35.44 6.03 24.05
CA ASN A 625 34.69 6.60 25.17
C ASN A 625 33.54 5.71 25.63
N ASN A 626 32.85 6.12 26.70
CA ASN A 626 31.72 5.38 27.29
C ASN A 626 30.50 5.23 26.36
N LYS A 627 30.45 5.98 25.25
CA LYS A 627 29.41 5.83 24.21
C LYS A 627 29.85 4.91 23.08
N THR A 628 31.15 4.73 22.86
CA THR A 628 31.71 3.96 21.73
C THR A 628 31.13 2.56 21.59
N PHE A 629 30.98 1.83 22.70
CA PHE A 629 30.43 0.46 22.73
C PHE A 629 29.15 0.35 23.57
N ALA A 630 28.43 1.45 23.74
CA ALA A 630 27.15 1.43 24.47
C ALA A 630 26.18 0.41 23.85
N GLY A 631 25.51 -0.39 24.70
CA GLY A 631 24.53 -1.40 24.27
C GLY A 631 25.09 -2.79 23.91
N LEU A 632 26.41 -2.96 23.79
CA LEU A 632 27.04 -4.23 23.38
C LEU A 632 27.34 -5.21 24.53
N ALA A 633 26.36 -5.47 25.40
CA ALA A 633 26.57 -6.24 26.64
C ALA A 633 26.97 -7.73 26.43
N SER A 634 26.66 -8.30 25.26
CA SER A 634 26.90 -9.70 24.92
C SER A 634 28.30 -9.98 24.37
N VAL A 635 29.06 -8.93 24.00
CA VAL A 635 30.36 -9.09 23.34
C VAL A 635 31.35 -9.74 24.28
N ARG A 636 31.95 -10.84 23.83
CA ARG A 636 32.97 -11.62 24.54
C ARG A 636 34.37 -11.37 23.98
N LEU A 637 34.47 -11.17 22.67
CA LEU A 637 35.72 -10.90 21.98
C LEU A 637 35.59 -9.56 21.25
N LEU A 638 36.42 -8.59 21.65
CA LEU A 638 36.58 -7.31 20.97
C LEU A 638 38.03 -7.17 20.49
N SER A 639 38.24 -6.93 19.20
CA SER A 639 39.56 -6.65 18.65
C SER A 639 39.65 -5.21 18.15
N LEU A 640 40.50 -4.41 18.79
CA LEU A 640 40.92 -3.06 18.41
C LEU A 640 42.39 -3.00 17.98
N TYR A 641 42.97 -4.17 17.67
CA TYR A 641 44.34 -4.32 17.17
C TYR A 641 44.62 -3.39 15.98
N ASP A 642 45.80 -2.78 15.93
CA ASP A 642 46.25 -1.98 14.78
C ASP A 642 45.25 -0.86 14.43
N ASN A 643 45.04 0.04 15.38
CA ASN A 643 44.26 1.26 15.19
C ASN A 643 45.15 2.47 15.52
N ARG A 644 44.54 3.65 15.66
CA ARG A 644 45.26 4.90 16.03
C ARG A 644 44.92 5.35 17.45
N ILE A 645 44.51 4.43 18.33
CA ILE A 645 44.01 4.78 19.66
C ILE A 645 45.13 5.40 20.49
N SER A 646 44.98 6.69 20.82
CA SER A 646 45.88 7.40 21.71
C SER A 646 45.36 7.43 23.15
N THR A 647 44.04 7.48 23.35
CA THR A 647 43.43 7.59 24.67
C THR A 647 42.11 6.82 24.78
N VAL A 648 41.78 6.38 26.00
CA VAL A 648 40.55 5.65 26.35
C VAL A 648 39.96 6.32 27.59
N GLN A 649 38.71 6.77 27.53
CA GLN A 649 38.04 7.44 28.64
C GLN A 649 37.53 6.43 29.71
N PRO A 650 37.49 6.85 31.00
CA PRO A 650 36.89 6.05 32.05
C PRO A 650 35.47 5.58 31.70
N GLY A 651 35.22 4.30 31.96
CA GLY A 651 33.94 3.65 31.69
C GLY A 651 33.70 3.27 30.22
N ALA A 652 34.69 3.43 29.34
CA ALA A 652 34.63 3.02 27.92
C ALA A 652 34.16 1.57 27.69
N PHE A 653 34.46 0.68 28.63
CA PHE A 653 34.16 -0.76 28.52
C PHE A 653 33.06 -1.23 29.48
N ASP A 654 32.42 -0.34 30.24
CA ASP A 654 31.46 -0.71 31.29
C ASP A 654 30.19 -1.37 30.74
N SER A 655 29.83 -1.04 29.49
CA SER A 655 28.73 -1.68 28.77
C SER A 655 29.02 -3.13 28.41
N LEU A 656 30.30 -3.51 28.27
CA LEU A 656 30.75 -4.82 27.76
C LEU A 656 30.81 -5.88 28.87
N ARG A 657 29.65 -6.17 29.48
CA ARG A 657 29.55 -7.03 30.67
C ARG A 657 30.04 -8.47 30.47
N SER A 658 30.06 -8.97 29.23
CA SER A 658 30.46 -10.34 28.89
C SER A 658 31.90 -10.46 28.36
N LEU A 659 32.68 -9.37 28.39
CA LEU A 659 33.98 -9.30 27.74
C LEU A 659 34.99 -10.28 28.38
N ALA A 660 35.58 -11.13 27.55
CA ALA A 660 36.58 -12.12 27.94
C ALA A 660 37.94 -11.86 27.27
N THR A 661 37.94 -11.30 26.06
CA THR A 661 39.15 -11.01 25.29
C THR A 661 39.04 -9.64 24.65
N LEU A 662 40.06 -8.80 24.85
CA LEU A 662 40.14 -7.43 24.36
C LEU A 662 41.50 -7.16 23.74
N ASN A 663 41.63 -7.23 22.42
CA ASN A 663 42.93 -6.97 21.79
C ASN A 663 43.14 -5.47 21.57
N LEU A 664 44.08 -4.86 22.31
CA LEU A 664 44.45 -3.44 22.21
C LEU A 664 45.85 -3.22 21.61
N LEU A 665 46.54 -4.28 21.19
CA LEU A 665 47.92 -4.18 20.70
C LEU A 665 48.02 -3.32 19.43
N SER A 666 49.22 -2.80 19.17
CA SER A 666 49.52 -1.96 18.01
C SER A 666 48.64 -0.69 17.97
N ASN A 667 48.62 0.06 19.07
CA ASN A 667 47.97 1.36 19.15
C ASN A 667 48.93 2.39 19.78
N PRO A 668 48.93 3.65 19.31
CA PRO A 668 49.84 4.69 19.77
C PRO A 668 49.38 5.35 21.09
N PHE A 669 49.25 4.58 22.17
CA PHE A 669 48.74 5.08 23.45
C PHE A 669 49.60 6.22 24.03
N ASN A 670 48.93 7.31 24.42
CA ASN A 670 49.51 8.41 25.18
C ASN A 670 49.23 8.19 26.67
N CYS A 671 50.23 7.69 27.39
CA CYS A 671 50.16 7.35 28.80
C CYS A 671 50.36 8.58 29.70
N ASN A 672 49.48 9.56 29.53
CA ASN A 672 49.36 10.74 30.38
C ASN A 672 48.30 10.50 31.50
N CYS A 673 48.03 11.52 32.31
CA CYS A 673 47.10 11.40 33.44
C CYS A 673 45.69 10.91 33.06
N HIS A 674 45.23 11.12 31.82
CA HIS A 674 43.91 10.68 31.37
C HIS A 674 43.81 9.16 31.15
N LEU A 675 44.93 8.47 30.95
CA LEU A 675 44.98 7.01 30.73
C LEU A 675 45.28 6.23 32.02
N ALA A 676 45.55 6.91 33.15
CA ALA A 676 45.95 6.30 34.41
C ALA A 676 44.97 5.20 34.88
N TRP A 677 43.65 5.44 34.72
CA TRP A 677 42.62 4.48 35.11
C TRP A 677 42.70 3.15 34.33
N LEU A 678 43.19 3.18 33.09
CA LEU A 678 43.28 2.01 32.22
C LEU A 678 44.36 1.04 32.74
N SER A 679 45.46 1.54 33.29
CA SER A 679 46.49 0.70 33.92
C SER A 679 45.90 -0.17 35.03
N GLU A 680 45.14 0.46 35.93
CA GLU A 680 44.48 -0.21 37.04
C GLU A 680 43.38 -1.16 36.57
N TRP A 681 42.62 -0.76 35.55
CA TRP A 681 41.61 -1.61 34.95
C TRP A 681 42.22 -2.87 34.32
N LEU A 682 43.34 -2.76 33.59
CA LEU A 682 44.04 -3.89 32.98
C LEU A 682 44.58 -4.87 34.03
N ARG A 683 45.08 -4.36 35.16
CA ARG A 683 45.62 -5.15 36.27
C ARG A 683 44.55 -5.95 37.01
N THR A 684 43.37 -5.34 37.21
CA THR A 684 42.31 -5.90 38.08
C THR A 684 41.29 -6.74 37.33
N LYS A 685 41.11 -6.53 36.02
CA LYS A 685 40.11 -7.24 35.23
C LYS A 685 40.64 -8.56 34.69
N ARG A 686 39.83 -9.61 34.78
CA ARG A 686 40.10 -10.95 34.22
C ARG A 686 39.81 -11.00 32.71
N VAL A 687 40.43 -10.10 31.94
CA VAL A 687 40.26 -10.03 30.47
C VAL A 687 41.61 -10.25 29.81
N VAL A 688 41.66 -11.08 28.76
CA VAL A 688 42.90 -11.32 28.00
C VAL A 688 43.13 -10.13 27.07
N THR A 689 44.17 -9.32 27.32
CA THR A 689 44.38 -8.05 26.60
C THR A 689 45.60 -7.97 25.68
N GLY A 690 46.53 -8.92 25.82
CA GLY A 690 47.76 -8.95 25.03
C GLY A 690 48.85 -7.97 25.47
N ASN A 691 48.70 -7.28 26.62
CA ASN A 691 49.66 -6.31 27.18
C ASN A 691 49.92 -5.09 26.28
N PRO A 692 48.95 -4.16 26.13
CA PRO A 692 49.15 -2.93 25.37
C PRO A 692 50.29 -2.09 25.96
N ARG A 693 51.07 -1.45 25.09
CA ARG A 693 52.27 -0.68 25.44
C ARG A 693 52.08 0.81 25.16
N CYS A 694 52.71 1.66 25.96
CA CYS A 694 52.72 3.09 25.76
C CYS A 694 53.55 3.47 24.53
N TYR A 695 53.09 4.48 23.78
CA TYR A 695 53.83 5.09 22.69
C TYR A 695 54.38 6.47 23.07
N LYS A 696 53.58 7.24 23.82
CA LYS A 696 53.94 8.50 24.45
C LYS A 696 53.63 8.44 25.95
N PRO A 697 54.24 9.30 26.77
CA PRO A 697 55.43 10.13 26.46
C PRO A 697 56.68 9.26 26.22
N SER A 698 57.74 9.85 25.65
CA SER A 698 58.94 9.11 25.19
C SER A 698 59.63 8.28 26.28
N TYR A 699 59.59 8.71 27.54
CA TYR A 699 60.17 8.00 28.68
C TYR A 699 59.36 6.76 29.12
N LEU A 700 58.09 6.64 28.71
CA LEU A 700 57.25 5.45 28.94
C LEU A 700 57.12 4.56 27.69
N ARG A 701 57.77 4.93 26.59
CA ARG A 701 57.61 4.24 25.31
C ARG A 701 57.98 2.76 25.41
N GLU A 702 57.17 1.90 24.79
CA GLU A 702 57.23 0.44 24.82
C GLU A 702 56.98 -0.20 26.19
N ILE A 703 56.74 0.55 27.26
CA ILE A 703 56.40 -0.03 28.57
C ILE A 703 54.93 -0.51 28.54
N PRO A 704 54.60 -1.73 29.01
CA PRO A 704 53.22 -2.18 29.13
C PRO A 704 52.44 -1.27 30.08
N ILE A 705 51.25 -0.83 29.67
CA ILE A 705 50.44 0.15 30.41
C ILE A 705 50.14 -0.31 31.84
N GLN A 706 49.93 -1.62 32.04
CA GLN A 706 49.60 -2.21 33.34
C GLN A 706 50.78 -2.25 34.33
N ASP A 707 52.01 -2.06 33.85
CA ASP A 707 53.23 -2.13 34.66
C ASP A 707 53.68 -0.73 35.15
N ILE A 708 52.98 0.34 34.74
CA ILE A 708 53.31 1.73 35.07
C ILE A 708 52.60 2.13 36.37
N ALA A 709 53.33 2.76 37.29
CA ALA A 709 52.75 3.28 38.52
C ALA A 709 51.83 4.48 38.24
N VAL A 710 50.70 4.56 38.96
CA VAL A 710 49.67 5.60 38.74
C VAL A 710 50.25 7.04 38.81
N GLN A 711 51.26 7.27 39.64
CA GLN A 711 51.94 8.56 39.81
C GLN A 711 52.78 9.01 38.59
N ASP A 712 53.13 8.09 37.69
CA ASP A 712 53.93 8.37 36.49
C ASP A 712 53.06 8.80 35.30
N PHE A 713 51.73 8.67 35.40
CA PHE A 713 50.79 9.24 34.45
C PHE A 713 50.56 10.73 34.74
N LYS A 714 51.30 11.60 34.04
CA LYS A 714 51.24 13.07 34.22
C LYS A 714 50.64 13.74 32.98
N CYS A 715 49.93 14.86 33.16
CA CYS A 715 49.46 15.72 32.07
C CYS A 715 50.12 17.09 32.14
N ASP A 716 50.44 17.66 30.99
CA ASP A 716 50.87 19.06 30.88
C ASP A 716 49.65 19.98 30.67
N MET A 717 49.81 21.29 30.91
CA MET A 717 48.71 22.29 30.80
C MET A 717 48.12 22.42 29.38
N ASP A 718 48.80 21.86 28.35
CA ASP A 718 48.41 21.88 26.94
C ASP A 718 47.93 20.51 26.41
N ASP A 719 47.67 19.52 27.27
CA ASP A 719 47.25 18.17 26.83
C ASP A 719 45.78 18.15 26.32
N GLU A 720 45.57 18.49 25.05
CA GLU A 720 44.34 18.24 24.29
C GLU A 720 44.11 16.74 24.01
N ASN A 721 43.79 15.94 25.03
CA ASN A 721 43.43 14.53 24.84
C ASN A 721 42.23 14.11 25.70
N SER A 722 41.12 14.80 25.50
CA SER A 722 39.81 14.31 25.93
C SER A 722 39.10 13.68 24.71
N CYS A 723 38.65 12.41 24.81
CA CYS A 723 37.81 11.73 23.79
C CYS A 723 36.42 12.36 23.59
N VAL A 724 36.24 13.65 23.92
CA VAL A 724 35.08 14.44 23.56
C VAL A 724 35.29 14.85 22.11
N PRO A 725 34.39 14.49 21.18
CA PRO A 725 34.43 15.11 19.86
C PRO A 725 34.40 16.60 20.11
N ILE A 726 35.42 17.34 19.69
CA ILE A 726 35.31 18.79 19.54
C ILE A 726 34.06 18.93 18.66
N SER A 727 32.95 19.36 19.27
CA SER A 727 31.79 19.82 18.55
C SER A 727 32.31 21.01 17.78
N HIS A 728 32.79 20.76 16.57
CA HIS A 728 33.32 21.82 15.74
C HIS A 728 32.17 22.79 15.57
N CYS A 729 32.33 23.95 16.19
CA CYS A 729 31.44 25.04 15.90
C CYS A 729 31.65 25.35 14.42
N PRO A 730 30.58 25.50 13.61
CA PRO A 730 30.78 25.86 12.21
C PRO A 730 31.66 27.11 12.13
N GLU A 731 32.61 27.16 11.18
CA GLU A 731 33.69 28.16 11.15
C GLU A 731 33.21 29.63 11.23
N MET A 732 31.99 29.89 10.77
CA MET A 732 31.37 31.23 10.75
C MET A 732 30.39 31.45 11.91
N CYS A 733 30.36 30.56 12.90
CA CYS A 733 29.39 30.60 14.00
C CYS A 733 30.10 30.66 15.36
N THR A 734 29.36 31.14 16.36
CA THR A 734 29.79 31.08 17.76
C THR A 734 28.93 30.06 18.50
N CYS A 735 29.57 29.21 19.31
CA CYS A 735 28.90 28.14 20.03
C CYS A 735 29.16 28.29 21.52
N THR A 736 28.09 28.36 22.32
CA THR A 736 28.15 28.43 23.77
C THR A 736 27.27 27.33 24.37
N GLY A 737 27.89 26.28 24.91
CA GLY A 737 27.17 25.08 25.35
C GLY A 737 26.44 24.43 24.16
N THR A 738 25.10 24.33 24.24
CA THR A 738 24.22 23.79 23.18
C THR A 738 23.59 24.86 22.30
N VAL A 739 23.99 26.13 22.45
CA VAL A 739 23.50 27.26 21.65
C VAL A 739 24.48 27.54 20.50
N VAL A 740 23.95 27.63 19.28
CA VAL A 740 24.72 27.93 18.07
C VAL A 740 24.21 29.23 17.45
N ARG A 741 25.10 30.21 17.30
CA ARG A 741 24.78 31.54 16.74
C ARG A 741 25.59 31.80 15.47
N CYS A 742 24.87 31.82 14.36
CA CYS A 742 25.37 32.04 13.00
C CYS A 742 24.75 33.30 12.36
N SER A 743 24.32 34.26 13.18
CA SER A 743 23.60 35.45 12.74
C SER A 743 24.52 36.43 12.02
N ARG A 744 24.04 37.07 10.93
CA ARG A 744 24.78 38.11 10.18
C ARG A 744 26.11 37.64 9.57
N GLN A 745 26.14 36.41 9.08
CA GLN A 745 27.35 35.76 8.54
C GLN A 745 27.36 35.67 7.01
N ASN A 746 26.39 36.34 6.37
CA ASN A 746 26.24 36.36 4.92
C ASN A 746 26.08 34.95 4.30
N LEU A 747 25.51 34.01 5.07
CA LEU A 747 25.37 32.61 4.67
C LEU A 747 24.33 32.47 3.56
N THR A 748 24.71 31.91 2.42
CA THR A 748 23.78 31.60 1.31
C THR A 748 23.15 30.21 1.44
N GLN A 749 23.76 29.34 2.24
CA GLN A 749 23.32 27.97 2.49
C GLN A 749 23.34 27.67 3.99
N PHE A 750 22.58 26.66 4.39
CA PHE A 750 22.55 26.18 5.77
C PHE A 750 23.89 25.53 6.15
N PRO A 751 24.51 25.83 7.31
CA PRO A 751 25.79 25.24 7.73
C PRO A 751 25.73 23.71 7.86
N LYS A 752 26.78 23.00 7.43
CA LYS A 752 26.81 21.52 7.41
C LYS A 752 27.16 20.89 8.75
N ASP A 753 27.97 21.57 9.56
CA ASP A 753 28.58 21.00 10.78
C ASP A 753 27.90 21.46 12.07
N ILE A 754 26.57 21.50 12.09
CA ILE A 754 25.82 21.88 13.30
C ILE A 754 25.86 20.73 14.32
N PRO A 755 26.28 20.97 15.58
CA PRO A 755 26.30 19.95 16.61
C PRO A 755 24.92 19.31 16.84
N ARG A 756 24.84 17.97 16.88
CA ARG A 756 23.57 17.23 17.09
C ARG A 756 22.87 17.54 18.42
N ALA A 757 23.63 17.99 19.42
CA ALA A 757 23.13 18.35 20.74
C ALA A 757 22.59 19.78 20.83
N VAL A 758 22.54 20.52 19.71
CA VAL A 758 22.04 21.90 19.68
C VAL A 758 20.60 21.99 20.20
N THR A 759 20.37 22.95 21.08
CA THR A 759 19.04 23.28 21.62
C THR A 759 18.51 24.58 21.01
N GLU A 760 19.38 25.54 20.74
CA GLU A 760 19.01 26.82 20.14
C GLU A 760 19.90 27.13 18.95
N LEU A 761 19.28 27.41 17.80
CA LEU A 761 19.98 27.71 16.55
C LEU A 761 19.51 29.06 16.00
N TYR A 762 20.45 30.00 15.90
CA TYR A 762 20.23 31.33 15.35
C TYR A 762 20.93 31.46 14.01
N LEU A 763 20.15 31.64 12.94
CA LEU A 763 20.60 31.80 11.56
C LEU A 763 19.99 33.07 10.94
N ASP A 764 19.59 34.03 11.77
CA ASP A 764 18.95 35.26 11.35
C ASP A 764 19.90 36.20 10.59
N MET A 765 19.32 37.06 9.74
CA MET A 765 20.06 38.09 8.97
C MET A 765 21.13 37.47 8.06
N ASN A 766 20.73 36.47 7.27
CA ASN A 766 21.58 35.77 6.30
C ASN A 766 20.90 35.76 4.91
N GLN A 767 21.44 34.98 3.99
CA GLN A 767 21.01 34.87 2.59
C GLN A 767 20.47 33.47 2.25
N ILE A 768 20.01 32.71 3.23
CA ILE A 768 19.60 31.30 3.07
C ILE A 768 18.28 31.24 2.29
N ASN A 769 18.23 30.40 1.26
CA ASN A 769 17.05 30.26 0.40
C ASN A 769 16.26 28.95 0.61
N ILE A 770 16.88 27.93 1.18
CA ILE A 770 16.34 26.57 1.35
C ILE A 770 16.68 26.05 2.75
N ILE A 771 15.68 25.46 3.40
CA ILE A 771 15.85 24.72 4.65
C ILE A 771 16.07 23.23 4.30
N PRO A 772 17.21 22.61 4.70
CA PRO A 772 17.44 21.18 4.50
C PRO A 772 16.60 20.35 5.47
N ASN A 773 16.71 19.02 5.41
CA ASN A 773 16.06 18.15 6.40
C ASN A 773 16.80 18.22 7.75
N LEU A 774 16.14 18.79 8.76
CA LEU A 774 16.69 18.97 10.10
C LEU A 774 16.33 17.85 11.09
N SER A 775 15.76 16.72 10.64
CA SER A 775 15.28 15.63 11.51
C SER A 775 16.34 15.02 12.44
N HIS A 776 17.62 15.30 12.21
CA HIS A 776 18.74 14.88 13.05
C HIS A 776 18.92 15.75 14.32
N LEU A 777 18.40 16.98 14.35
CA LEU A 777 18.53 17.93 15.47
C LEU A 777 17.39 17.76 16.50
N LYS A 778 17.27 16.56 17.08
CA LYS A 778 16.12 16.15 17.92
C LYS A 778 15.94 16.95 19.22
N HIS A 779 16.97 17.65 19.67
CA HIS A 779 16.99 18.44 20.90
C HIS A 779 16.66 19.93 20.70
N LEU A 780 16.41 20.34 19.46
CA LEU A 780 16.19 21.74 19.11
C LEU A 780 14.87 22.23 19.71
N THR A 781 14.95 23.27 20.55
CA THR A 781 13.82 23.95 21.19
C THR A 781 13.55 25.31 20.53
N ARG A 782 14.56 25.95 19.94
CA ARG A 782 14.43 27.24 19.25
C ARG A 782 15.19 27.27 17.92
N LEU A 783 14.51 27.72 16.87
CA LEU A 783 15.09 27.95 15.55
C LEU A 783 14.71 29.36 15.04
N ASP A 784 15.71 30.20 14.84
CA ASP A 784 15.55 31.52 14.23
C ASP A 784 16.17 31.56 12.83
N LEU A 785 15.31 31.74 11.82
CA LEU A 785 15.65 31.86 10.40
C LEU A 785 15.13 33.20 9.84
N SER A 786 14.88 34.19 10.69
CA SER A 786 14.36 35.48 10.25
C SER A 786 15.33 36.24 9.35
N ASN A 787 14.83 37.14 8.50
CA ASN A 787 15.66 37.96 7.61
C ASN A 787 16.58 37.11 6.72
N ASN A 788 15.97 36.22 5.94
CA ASN A 788 16.63 35.34 4.98
C ASN A 788 15.86 35.39 3.63
N MET A 789 16.24 34.54 2.66
CA MET A 789 15.61 34.47 1.33
C MET A 789 14.76 33.22 1.12
N ILE A 790 14.23 32.62 2.19
CA ILE A 790 13.52 31.34 2.13
C ILE A 790 12.18 31.52 1.41
N SER A 791 11.93 30.73 0.36
CA SER A 791 10.74 30.86 -0.50
C SER A 791 9.65 29.81 -0.28
N LYS A 792 10.01 28.64 0.26
CA LYS A 792 9.09 27.52 0.53
C LYS A 792 9.53 26.68 1.73
N ILE A 793 8.57 26.05 2.40
CA ILE A 793 8.82 25.02 3.42
C ILE A 793 8.30 23.67 2.92
N SER A 794 9.20 22.69 2.80
CA SER A 794 8.91 21.34 2.31
C SER A 794 8.44 20.41 3.45
N ASN A 795 7.70 19.34 3.11
CA ASN A 795 7.11 18.40 4.08
C ASN A 795 8.09 17.81 5.12
N ASN A 796 9.38 17.70 4.80
CA ASN A 796 10.37 17.06 5.65
C ASN A 796 11.44 18.02 6.19
N ALA A 797 11.34 19.32 5.93
CA ALA A 797 12.42 20.26 6.29
C ALA A 797 12.59 20.37 7.82
N ILE A 798 11.47 20.49 8.53
CA ILE A 798 11.43 20.68 10.00
C ILE A 798 10.43 19.75 10.68
N ALA A 799 9.97 18.70 9.99
CA ALA A 799 9.02 17.75 10.55
C ALA A 799 9.65 16.90 11.68
N ASN A 800 8.82 16.47 12.63
CA ASN A 800 9.17 15.63 13.78
C ASN A 800 10.22 16.22 14.74
N LEU A 801 10.45 17.54 14.75
CA LEU A 801 11.20 18.21 15.81
C LEU A 801 10.32 18.38 17.05
N THR A 802 10.07 17.28 17.76
CA THR A 802 9.04 17.21 18.81
C THR A 802 9.30 18.12 20.02
N GLN A 803 10.53 18.62 20.20
CA GLN A 803 10.91 19.52 21.29
C GLN A 803 10.89 21.01 20.88
N LEU A 804 10.66 21.32 19.60
CA LEU A 804 10.73 22.68 19.08
C LEU A 804 9.57 23.51 19.66
N SER A 805 9.91 24.52 20.46
CA SER A 805 8.95 25.43 21.11
C SER A 805 8.82 26.78 20.40
N THR A 806 9.87 27.22 19.71
CA THR A 806 9.91 28.54 19.05
C THR A 806 10.49 28.41 17.64
N LEU A 807 9.71 28.85 16.64
CA LEU A 807 10.12 28.90 15.24
C LEU A 807 9.89 30.30 14.68
N ILE A 808 10.97 30.95 14.23
CA ILE A 808 10.93 32.32 13.69
C ILE A 808 11.36 32.28 12.22
N LEU A 809 10.45 32.67 11.33
CA LEU A 809 10.62 32.70 9.87
C LEU A 809 10.24 34.06 9.29
N SER A 810 10.24 35.10 10.12
CA SER A 810 9.83 36.45 9.72
C SER A 810 10.75 37.06 8.69
N TYR A 811 10.24 37.99 7.87
CA TYR A 811 11.02 38.72 6.87
C TYR A 811 11.79 37.77 5.94
N ASN A 812 11.05 36.85 5.32
CA ASN A 812 11.52 35.92 4.31
C ASN A 812 10.70 36.11 3.02
N ASN A 813 10.93 35.26 2.01
CA ASN A 813 10.21 35.27 0.74
C ASN A 813 9.16 34.16 0.65
N LEU A 814 8.61 33.69 1.77
CA LEU A 814 7.72 32.52 1.77
C LEU A 814 6.45 32.78 0.97
N ARG A 815 6.26 32.01 -0.09
CA ARG A 815 5.07 32.07 -0.95
C ARG A 815 4.06 30.96 -0.65
N CYS A 816 4.53 29.83 -0.14
CA CYS A 816 3.69 28.69 0.21
C CYS A 816 4.32 27.81 1.30
N ILE A 817 3.45 27.08 2.00
CA ILE A 817 3.79 26.11 3.05
C ILE A 817 3.19 24.76 2.65
N SER A 818 3.97 23.68 2.69
CA SER A 818 3.46 22.35 2.34
C SER A 818 2.53 21.77 3.42
N PRO A 819 1.53 20.93 3.08
CA PRO A 819 0.56 20.41 4.06
C PRO A 819 1.13 19.61 5.23
N LYS A 820 2.35 19.07 5.13
CA LYS A 820 3.02 18.35 6.23
C LYS A 820 4.27 19.08 6.76
N ALA A 821 4.45 20.35 6.40
CA ALA A 821 5.65 21.12 6.75
C ALA A 821 5.93 21.16 8.27
N PHE A 822 4.87 21.19 9.10
CA PHE A 822 4.97 21.25 10.56
C PHE A 822 4.50 19.96 11.25
N ALA A 823 4.47 18.83 10.53
CA ALA A 823 4.05 17.55 11.09
C ALA A 823 4.91 17.18 12.32
N GLY A 824 4.26 16.74 13.40
CA GLY A 824 4.92 16.32 14.63
C GLY A 824 5.44 17.43 15.56
N LEU A 825 5.25 18.72 15.23
CA LEU A 825 5.69 19.87 16.07
C LEU A 825 4.75 20.14 17.27
N LYS A 826 4.52 19.12 18.10
CA LYS A 826 3.51 19.15 19.19
C LYS A 826 3.83 20.12 20.32
N ALA A 827 5.11 20.45 20.53
CA ALA A 827 5.57 21.36 21.58
C ALA A 827 5.66 22.83 21.13
N LEU A 828 5.34 23.14 19.87
CA LEU A 828 5.51 24.47 19.31
C LEU A 828 4.53 25.46 19.97
N ARG A 829 5.06 26.53 20.55
CA ARG A 829 4.29 27.58 21.24
C ARG A 829 4.25 28.89 20.45
N ILE A 830 5.36 29.23 19.80
CA ILE A 830 5.53 30.49 19.09
C ILE A 830 5.93 30.20 17.65
N LEU A 831 5.12 30.67 16.70
CA LEU A 831 5.38 30.60 15.27
C LEU A 831 5.32 32.00 14.64
N SER A 832 6.45 32.48 14.11
CA SER A 832 6.52 33.78 13.47
C SER A 832 6.66 33.63 11.95
N LEU A 833 5.65 34.07 11.20
CA LEU A 833 5.60 34.08 9.72
C LEU A 833 5.43 35.51 9.17
N HIS A 834 5.66 36.51 10.01
CA HIS A 834 5.43 37.93 9.71
C HIS A 834 6.32 38.42 8.56
N GLY A 835 5.83 39.30 7.69
CA GLY A 835 6.64 39.88 6.62
C GLY A 835 7.06 38.85 5.56
N ASN A 836 6.11 38.09 5.04
CA ASN A 836 6.32 37.10 3.98
C ASN A 836 5.34 37.37 2.81
N GLN A 837 5.30 36.49 1.80
CA GLN A 837 4.45 36.60 0.63
C GLN A 837 3.31 35.57 0.60
N LEU A 838 2.83 35.15 1.77
CA LEU A 838 1.79 34.13 1.89
C LEU A 838 0.42 34.71 1.52
N SER A 839 -0.26 34.05 0.58
CA SER A 839 -1.66 34.37 0.23
C SER A 839 -2.67 33.40 0.82
N THR A 840 -2.27 32.16 1.11
CA THR A 840 -3.11 31.17 1.80
C THR A 840 -2.23 30.25 2.63
N ILE A 841 -2.84 29.57 3.60
CA ILE A 841 -2.19 28.61 4.50
C ILE A 841 -3.05 27.35 4.55
N PRO A 842 -2.48 26.15 4.29
CA PRO A 842 -3.23 24.91 4.35
C PRO A 842 -3.53 24.51 5.80
N GLN A 843 -4.80 24.21 6.09
CA GLN A 843 -5.25 23.76 7.42
C GLN A 843 -4.47 22.54 7.92
N GLU A 844 -4.16 21.59 7.03
CA GLU A 844 -3.43 20.36 7.37
C GLU A 844 -2.04 20.64 7.97
N ALA A 845 -1.36 21.71 7.55
CA ALA A 845 -0.05 22.03 8.09
C ALA A 845 -0.10 22.40 9.57
N PHE A 846 -1.25 22.83 10.08
CA PHE A 846 -1.43 23.29 11.46
C PHE A 846 -2.06 22.23 12.38
N LYS A 847 -2.38 21.04 11.84
CA LYS A 847 -3.09 19.98 12.55
C LYS A 847 -2.41 19.50 13.84
N ASP A 848 -1.08 19.42 13.85
CA ASP A 848 -0.30 18.92 14.99
C ASP A 848 0.15 20.02 15.98
N LEU A 849 -0.15 21.30 15.69
CA LEU A 849 0.30 22.46 16.47
C LEU A 849 -0.59 22.74 17.69
N GLN A 850 -0.78 21.72 18.53
CA GLN A 850 -1.74 21.74 19.65
C GLN A 850 -1.33 22.67 20.81
N SER A 851 -0.04 23.00 20.93
CA SER A 851 0.50 23.85 22.01
C SER A 851 0.70 25.31 21.59
N LEU A 852 0.27 25.69 20.38
CA LEU A 852 0.55 27.01 19.84
C LEU A 852 -0.25 28.09 20.59
N SER A 853 0.44 29.10 21.11
CA SER A 853 -0.18 30.23 21.83
C SER A 853 -0.04 31.55 21.08
N HIS A 854 1.03 31.73 20.29
CA HIS A 854 1.27 32.97 19.55
C HIS A 854 1.63 32.67 18.10
N ILE A 855 0.98 33.39 17.18
CA ILE A 855 1.30 33.32 15.75
C ILE A 855 1.46 34.72 15.16
N ALA A 856 2.59 35.05 14.54
CA ALA A 856 2.74 36.35 13.89
C ALA A 856 2.49 36.21 12.38
N LEU A 857 1.36 36.72 11.88
CA LEU A 857 0.97 36.63 10.46
C LEU A 857 0.95 37.97 9.73
N GLY A 858 1.16 39.09 10.43
CA GLY A 858 1.14 40.42 9.84
C GLY A 858 2.08 40.58 8.63
N ALA A 859 1.85 41.61 7.83
CA ALA A 859 2.62 41.87 6.61
C ALA A 859 2.72 40.66 5.66
N ASN A 860 1.60 39.97 5.45
CA ASN A 860 1.42 38.96 4.40
C ASN A 860 0.21 39.33 3.52
N PRO A 861 0.27 39.10 2.20
CA PRO A 861 -0.84 39.38 1.29
C PRO A 861 -1.93 38.28 1.36
N LEU A 862 -2.52 38.06 2.54
CA LEU A 862 -3.51 37.00 2.79
C LEU A 862 -4.80 37.21 1.99
N TYR A 863 -5.23 36.19 1.27
CA TYR A 863 -6.47 36.20 0.51
C TYR A 863 -7.56 35.48 1.32
N CYS A 864 -8.48 36.26 1.87
CA CYS A 864 -9.46 35.84 2.86
C CYS A 864 -10.79 35.42 2.21
N ASP A 865 -10.74 34.40 1.36
CA ASP A 865 -11.91 33.75 0.78
C ASP A 865 -12.35 32.53 1.61
N CYS A 866 -13.26 31.72 1.07
CA CYS A 866 -13.74 30.52 1.77
C CYS A 866 -12.65 29.48 2.09
N HIS A 867 -11.47 29.53 1.46
CA HIS A 867 -10.38 28.61 1.75
C HIS A 867 -9.58 29.01 2.99
N LEU A 868 -9.59 30.28 3.38
CA LEU A 868 -8.87 30.78 4.56
C LEU A 868 -9.78 30.99 5.77
N VAL A 869 -11.07 30.68 5.66
CA VAL A 869 -12.06 30.82 6.75
C VAL A 869 -11.64 30.06 8.00
N TRP A 870 -11.06 28.86 7.84
CA TRP A 870 -10.60 28.02 8.95
C TRP A 870 -9.59 28.74 9.83
N LEU A 871 -8.72 29.55 9.23
CA LEU A 871 -7.65 30.23 9.94
C LEU A 871 -8.23 31.36 10.81
N SER A 872 -9.22 32.09 10.28
CA SER A 872 -9.94 33.12 11.04
C SER A 872 -10.74 32.52 12.21
N ASP A 873 -11.39 31.38 11.99
CA ASP A 873 -12.13 30.67 13.05
C ASP A 873 -11.18 30.11 14.11
N TRP A 874 -10.06 29.55 13.69
CA TRP A 874 -9.07 28.94 14.56
C TRP A 874 -8.42 29.97 15.51
N VAL A 875 -7.97 31.13 15.00
CA VAL A 875 -7.38 32.17 15.86
C VAL A 875 -8.38 32.74 16.88
N LYS A 876 -9.68 32.80 16.53
CA LYS A 876 -10.74 33.27 17.43
C LYS A 876 -11.10 32.25 18.50
N LYS A 877 -11.19 30.97 18.12
CA LYS A 877 -11.64 29.89 18.99
C LYS A 877 -10.63 29.62 20.11
N ASP A 878 -9.35 29.60 19.77
CA ASP A 878 -8.28 29.16 20.67
C ASP A 878 -7.50 30.36 21.27
N PHE A 879 -8.00 31.59 21.14
CA PHE A 879 -7.37 32.85 21.60
C PHE A 879 -5.89 32.99 21.20
N ILE A 880 -5.55 32.51 20.01
CA ILE A 880 -4.18 32.58 19.50
C ILE A 880 -3.96 33.98 18.96
N GLU A 881 -3.05 34.75 19.55
CA GLU A 881 -2.76 36.11 19.11
C GLU A 881 -2.12 36.09 17.71
N PRO A 882 -2.80 36.57 16.64
CA PRO A 882 -2.29 36.52 15.27
C PRO A 882 -1.39 37.72 14.92
N GLY A 883 -1.22 38.65 15.86
CA GLY A 883 -0.75 40.02 15.59
C GLY A 883 -1.72 40.81 14.70
N ILE A 884 -1.23 41.88 14.07
CA ILE A 884 -2.01 42.74 13.16
C ILE A 884 -2.05 42.11 11.76
N ALA A 885 -2.69 40.94 11.63
CA ALA A 885 -2.89 40.27 10.35
C ALA A 885 -4.11 40.83 9.63
N LYS A 886 -3.91 41.37 8.43
CA LYS A 886 -4.95 41.93 7.57
C LYS A 886 -5.11 41.10 6.29
N CYS A 887 -6.33 41.06 5.78
CA CYS A 887 -6.65 40.51 4.48
C CYS A 887 -6.23 41.48 3.38
N ALA A 888 -5.50 41.03 2.36
CA ALA A 888 -5.17 41.79 1.16
C ALA A 888 -6.26 41.66 0.07
N GLY A 889 -7.09 40.63 0.13
CA GLY A 889 -8.24 40.46 -0.76
C GLY A 889 -9.23 39.40 -0.27
N PRO A 890 -10.35 39.19 -0.99
CA PRO A 890 -10.76 39.91 -2.21
C PRO A 890 -10.97 41.42 -1.99
N LYS A 891 -10.56 42.26 -2.96
CA LYS A 891 -10.57 43.74 -2.83
C LYS A 891 -11.96 44.31 -2.52
N GLN A 892 -13.00 43.65 -3.02
CA GLN A 892 -14.38 44.12 -2.92
C GLN A 892 -15.01 43.84 -1.55
N THR A 893 -14.55 42.82 -0.82
CA THR A 893 -15.26 42.32 0.37
C THR A 893 -14.40 42.25 1.63
N MET A 894 -13.10 41.98 1.49
CA MET A 894 -12.24 41.60 2.61
C MET A 894 -10.95 42.40 2.74
N ALA A 895 -10.56 43.20 1.72
CA ALA A 895 -9.34 44.02 1.82
C ALA A 895 -9.32 44.91 3.09
N ASP A 896 -8.14 44.98 3.70
CA ASP A 896 -7.79 45.72 4.92
C ASP A 896 -8.50 45.29 6.22
N LYS A 897 -9.41 44.32 6.15
CA LYS A 897 -10.06 43.76 7.34
C LYS A 897 -9.08 42.91 8.15
N LEU A 898 -9.14 43.05 9.47
CA LEU A 898 -8.34 42.25 10.39
C LEU A 898 -8.86 40.80 10.42
N LEU A 899 -7.94 39.84 10.32
CA LEU A 899 -8.25 38.41 10.35
C LEU A 899 -8.97 37.99 11.64
N LEU A 900 -8.62 38.63 12.76
CA LEU A 900 -9.18 38.35 14.09
C LEU A 900 -10.63 38.83 14.25
N THR A 901 -11.02 39.93 13.62
CA THR A 901 -12.33 40.55 13.82
C THR A 901 -13.28 40.39 12.63
N ALA A 902 -12.78 39.99 11.45
CA ALA A 902 -13.61 39.79 10.27
C ALA A 902 -14.62 38.64 10.48
N PRO A 903 -15.93 38.84 10.25
CA PRO A 903 -16.93 37.77 10.40
C PRO A 903 -16.69 36.62 9.42
N SER A 904 -16.77 35.38 9.90
CA SER A 904 -16.49 34.17 9.10
C SER A 904 -17.44 34.02 7.89
N ARG A 905 -18.67 34.52 8.00
CA ARG A 905 -19.65 34.61 6.90
C ARG A 905 -19.20 35.45 5.70
N ASN A 906 -18.20 36.32 5.87
CA ASN A 906 -17.68 37.17 4.80
C ASN A 906 -16.55 36.50 4.00
N PHE A 907 -16.03 35.36 4.46
CA PHE A 907 -15.05 34.54 3.75
C PHE A 907 -15.77 33.69 2.69
N VAL A 908 -16.12 34.32 1.57
CA VAL A 908 -16.87 33.69 0.48
C VAL A 908 -15.96 33.53 -0.73
N CYS A 909 -16.04 32.40 -1.42
CA CYS A 909 -15.34 32.19 -2.68
C CYS A 909 -16.13 32.78 -3.85
N SER A 910 -15.43 33.44 -4.79
CA SER A 910 -16.00 33.87 -6.07
C SER A 910 -16.27 32.67 -6.97
N GLU A 911 -17.30 32.74 -7.82
CA GLU A 911 -17.54 31.72 -8.86
C GLU A 911 -16.40 31.65 -9.89
N GLU A 912 -15.66 32.75 -10.06
CA GLU A 912 -14.48 32.86 -10.94
C GLU A 912 -13.20 32.26 -10.31
N GLY A 913 -13.22 31.88 -9.02
CA GLY A 913 -12.07 31.36 -8.28
C GLY A 913 -11.05 32.44 -7.85
N PRO A 914 -10.03 32.07 -7.05
CA PRO A 914 -8.97 32.99 -6.66
C PRO A 914 -8.08 33.36 -7.86
N ASP A 915 -7.54 34.57 -7.85
CA ASP A 915 -6.67 35.11 -8.91
C ASP A 915 -5.55 34.12 -9.30
N VAL A 916 -5.22 34.07 -10.59
CA VAL A 916 -4.18 33.20 -11.16
C VAL A 916 -2.85 33.38 -10.43
N GLU A 917 -2.54 34.60 -9.98
CA GLU A 917 -1.32 34.89 -9.21
C GLU A 917 -1.30 34.19 -7.83
N ILE A 918 -2.47 34.04 -7.19
CA ILE A 918 -2.63 33.34 -5.90
C ILE A 918 -2.49 31.84 -6.09
N LEU A 919 -3.11 31.29 -7.14
CA LEU A 919 -3.00 29.87 -7.50
C LEU A 919 -1.56 29.47 -7.87
N ALA A 920 -0.83 30.35 -8.56
CA ALA A 920 0.56 30.12 -8.95
C ALA A 920 1.50 30.00 -7.73
N LYS A 921 1.29 30.81 -6.69
CA LYS A 921 2.04 30.72 -5.42
C LYS A 921 1.85 29.34 -4.75
N CYS A 922 0.66 28.75 -4.84
CA CYS A 922 0.34 27.46 -4.23
C CYS A 922 0.86 26.24 -5.01
N LYS A 923 0.86 26.30 -6.35
CA LYS A 923 1.36 25.20 -7.22
C LYS A 923 2.85 24.90 -7.00
N MET A 924 3.64 25.90 -6.64
CA MET A 924 5.08 25.75 -6.34
C MET A 924 5.37 24.73 -5.23
N CYS A 925 4.49 24.60 -4.22
CA CYS A 925 4.64 23.62 -3.14
C CYS A 925 4.20 22.18 -3.53
N LEU A 926 3.38 22.04 -4.57
CA LEU A 926 2.89 20.74 -5.09
C LEU A 926 3.85 20.09 -6.12
N SER A 927 4.83 20.85 -6.63
CA SER A 927 5.78 20.40 -7.66
C SER A 927 6.74 19.29 -7.20
N ASN A 928 6.77 18.94 -5.91
CA ASN A 928 7.56 17.82 -5.37
C ASN A 928 6.82 16.46 -5.39
N LEU A 929 5.68 16.35 -6.09
CA LEU A 929 4.94 15.08 -6.26
C LEU A 929 4.92 14.54 -7.71
N VAL A 930 5.70 15.10 -8.63
CA VAL A 930 5.77 14.60 -10.01
C VAL A 930 7.21 14.53 -10.48
N THR A 931 7.77 13.32 -10.51
CA THR A 931 8.76 12.98 -11.53
C THR A 931 8.02 12.89 -12.87
N ASN A 932 8.51 13.67 -13.84
CA ASN A 932 8.10 13.85 -15.25
C ASN A 932 7.24 15.10 -15.55
N PRO A 933 7.83 16.15 -16.17
CA PRO A 933 7.04 17.18 -16.83
C PRO A 933 6.46 16.62 -18.15
N PRO A 934 5.25 17.02 -18.57
CA PRO A 934 4.80 16.81 -19.95
C PRO A 934 5.65 17.67 -20.91
N PRO A 935 5.89 17.23 -22.15
CA PRO A 935 6.60 18.05 -23.13
C PRO A 935 5.77 19.30 -23.46
N LEU A 936 6.44 20.45 -23.48
CA LEU A 936 5.91 21.69 -24.05
C LEU A 936 5.60 21.47 -25.53
N PRO A 937 4.51 22.04 -26.07
CA PRO A 937 4.26 22.02 -27.50
C PRO A 937 5.32 22.88 -28.22
N PRO A 938 5.84 22.44 -29.38
CA PRO A 938 6.56 23.34 -30.27
C PRO A 938 5.56 24.29 -30.92
N THR A 939 5.84 25.60 -30.82
CA THR A 939 5.26 26.78 -31.52
C THR A 939 3.85 26.66 -32.09
#